data_AF-A0A328S4Q3-F1
#
_entry.id   AF-A0A328S4Q3-F1
#
_cell.length_a   1.000
_cell.length_b   1.000
_cell.length_c   1.000
_cell.angle_alpha   90.00
_cell.angle_beta   90.00
_cell.angle_gamma   90.00
#
_symmetry.space_group_name_H-M   'P 1'
#
loop_
_entity.id
_entity.type
_entity.pdbx_description
1 polymer ?
#
loop_
_entity_poly.entity_id
_entity_poly.type
_entity_poly.pdbx_seq_one_letter_code
_entity_poly.pdbx_strand_id
1 'polypeptide(L)'
;TTTINNAVQDAENDEYVINLNAETYQITANTVLNAGTYKPNIIINANSQTLSANSNTKYTRFNNGCNITINDALITQRIQNYANNIIISNSNITNQVTNRPDMNLTLINSSITATLTNTQGNTVLENSYIDAKISNTGNLTITEDNILGENFSITGEGNVITNRTDLAPYLNSYNGVYTLENMVISTNKKNYGNLTIINSTITGTLSNYGNLTIINSTISETIKNYEYGNIMIYDSILDNVICQSENNYLKIHNSNVSWISIHGSAILEKSCINGSSYNYGNLTICDDVIFGDSFILSNSGNIITNRTDLAIYLTVLNGTYTLENIVITVAKDNYGNLTIRNATIDAQINNYGNLTIGDDVIFGEHCFLNEFSPITIDDKSRIFPYMRVLNGKYTLENMNISYINNYGELTVLNSTFERGFHNYGDFTLRDSVTNGTIYTNGTLLIVNSTINSQINTLDQCTLILGDNITIGETFAIKGDGIVITNDTEKFLSYMPTFSGNITLENGTFTENKINYGNLTLINYTTKRITNEGNLTVLNSTLNGEYTNNENLIILNSTINQQITNNGILTITNSTINNKINNNGTLKLEGDIELGISFSLTGDGQIIADDGVMSKIFRYLTAFYGENTVELGDYGYSSINNYGKLTIINSEISNNANTITNNANSELTLINTKSIISTTNNGRLELKNSTISGTLENNGILIISDDSTLGYGLRITGNGEIIINDTQRLADCLTTYNGNFV
;
A
#
# COMPACT_ATOMS: atom_id res chain seq x y z
N THR A 1 -45.84 -46.16 -24.04
CA THR A 1 -45.49 -44.89 -24.71
C THR A 1 -46.66 -44.31 -25.49
N THR A 2 -47.18 -44.98 -26.53
CA THR A 2 -48.27 -44.45 -27.36
C THR A 2 -49.50 -44.00 -26.56
N THR A 3 -49.96 -44.83 -25.62
CA THR A 3 -51.11 -44.49 -24.76
C THR A 3 -50.88 -43.22 -23.94
N ILE A 4 -49.68 -43.04 -23.39
CA ILE A 4 -49.32 -41.83 -22.63
C ILE A 4 -49.28 -40.60 -23.54
N ASN A 5 -48.72 -40.72 -24.75
CA ASN A 5 -48.68 -39.62 -25.71
C ASN A 5 -50.08 -39.21 -26.20
N ASN A 6 -51.01 -40.16 -26.30
CA ASN A 6 -52.39 -39.86 -26.64
C ASN A 6 -53.11 -39.18 -25.46
N ALA A 7 -52.90 -39.67 -24.23
CA ALA A 7 -53.51 -39.11 -23.03
C ALA A 7 -53.20 -37.62 -22.86
N VAL A 8 -51.97 -37.18 -23.12
CA VAL A 8 -51.59 -35.76 -22.98
C VAL A 8 -52.16 -34.85 -24.08
N GLN A 9 -52.80 -35.40 -25.12
CA GLN A 9 -53.46 -34.65 -26.20
C GLN A 9 -54.99 -34.63 -26.07
N ASP A 10 -55.55 -35.46 -25.19
CA ASP A 10 -56.99 -35.63 -25.07
C ASP A 10 -57.54 -34.70 -23.98
N ALA A 11 -58.48 -33.86 -24.39
CA ALA A 11 -59.10 -32.80 -23.61
C ALA A 11 -60.26 -33.30 -22.74
N GLU A 12 -60.76 -34.51 -23.01
CA GLU A 12 -62.04 -34.98 -22.50
C GLU A 12 -61.89 -35.80 -21.21
N ASN A 13 -60.67 -36.21 -20.85
CA ASN A 13 -60.43 -37.04 -19.67
C ASN A 13 -59.31 -36.49 -18.79
N ASP A 14 -59.61 -36.31 -17.51
CA ASP A 14 -58.63 -35.87 -16.49
C ASP A 14 -57.80 -37.03 -15.91
N GLU A 15 -58.18 -38.28 -16.20
CA GLU A 15 -57.51 -39.48 -15.68
C GLU A 15 -57.43 -40.60 -16.73
N TYR A 16 -56.27 -41.26 -16.81
CA TYR A 16 -56.05 -42.44 -17.62
C TYR A 16 -55.52 -43.59 -16.78
N VAL A 17 -56.21 -44.72 -16.83
CA VAL A 17 -55.75 -45.97 -16.22
C VAL A 17 -55.25 -46.92 -17.31
N ILE A 18 -53.95 -47.17 -17.31
CA ILE A 18 -53.25 -48.06 -18.23
C ILE A 18 -52.98 -49.38 -17.51
N ASN A 19 -53.75 -50.41 -17.83
CA ASN A 19 -53.53 -51.76 -17.32
C ASN A 19 -52.62 -52.54 -18.29
N LEU A 20 -51.46 -52.97 -17.82
CA LEU A 20 -50.54 -53.77 -18.61
C LEU A 20 -50.98 -55.24 -18.61
N ASN A 21 -51.03 -55.83 -19.80
CA ASN A 21 -51.24 -57.27 -19.98
C ASN A 21 -49.92 -58.02 -19.79
N ALA A 22 -49.98 -59.35 -19.67
CA ALA A 22 -48.78 -60.17 -19.54
C ALA A 22 -47.95 -60.17 -20.83
N GLU A 23 -46.96 -59.28 -20.93
CA GLU A 23 -46.15 -59.05 -22.12
C GLU A 23 -44.76 -58.51 -21.78
N THR A 24 -43.87 -58.42 -22.77
CA THR A 24 -42.54 -57.80 -22.63
C THR A 24 -42.61 -56.31 -22.92
N TYR A 25 -42.47 -55.47 -21.90
CA TYR A 25 -42.37 -54.01 -22.05
C TYR A 25 -40.89 -53.60 -22.04
N GLN A 26 -40.28 -53.58 -23.22
CA GLN A 26 -38.87 -53.22 -23.40
C GLN A 26 -38.70 -52.00 -24.30
N ILE A 27 -38.01 -50.96 -23.81
CA ILE A 27 -37.54 -49.86 -24.66
C ILE A 27 -36.21 -50.22 -25.33
N THR A 28 -36.09 -49.92 -26.63
CA THR A 28 -34.87 -50.13 -27.41
C THR A 28 -34.06 -48.85 -27.65
N ALA A 29 -34.66 -47.70 -27.33
CA ALA A 29 -34.08 -46.36 -27.41
C ALA A 29 -34.51 -45.51 -26.21
N ASN A 30 -33.83 -44.38 -26.01
CA ASN A 30 -34.26 -43.40 -25.00
C ASN A 30 -35.66 -42.91 -25.35
N THR A 31 -36.58 -43.01 -24.41
CA THR A 31 -37.97 -42.59 -24.60
C THR A 31 -38.19 -41.31 -23.80
N VAL A 32 -38.64 -40.25 -24.47
CA VAL A 32 -39.03 -38.99 -23.82
C VAL A 32 -40.53 -38.81 -24.02
N LEU A 33 -41.25 -38.72 -22.90
CA LEU A 33 -42.68 -38.45 -22.86
C LEU A 33 -42.84 -36.94 -22.68
N ASN A 34 -43.04 -36.24 -23.80
CA ASN A 34 -43.11 -34.77 -23.83
C ASN A 34 -44.48 -34.26 -23.40
N ALA A 35 -44.53 -32.99 -23.01
CA ALA A 35 -45.76 -32.29 -22.69
C ALA A 35 -46.71 -32.25 -23.89
N GLY A 36 -47.98 -32.51 -23.63
CA GLY A 36 -49.07 -32.24 -24.54
C GLY A 36 -49.84 -30.99 -24.14
N THR A 37 -51.01 -30.80 -24.74
CA THR A 37 -51.93 -29.69 -24.42
C THR A 37 -52.62 -29.85 -23.06
N TYR A 38 -52.68 -31.07 -22.53
CA TYR A 38 -53.37 -31.40 -21.28
C TYR A 38 -52.43 -32.12 -20.30
N LYS A 39 -52.77 -32.06 -19.01
CA LYS A 39 -51.98 -32.64 -17.90
C LYS A 39 -52.82 -33.61 -17.05
N PRO A 40 -53.31 -34.73 -17.63
CA PRO A 40 -54.13 -35.67 -16.89
C PRO A 40 -53.32 -36.40 -15.80
N ASN A 41 -54.03 -37.03 -14.87
CA ASN A 41 -53.48 -38.06 -14.00
C ASN A 41 -53.30 -39.36 -14.80
N ILE A 42 -52.11 -39.94 -14.81
CA ILE A 42 -51.83 -41.18 -15.54
C ILE A 42 -51.42 -42.26 -14.55
N ILE A 43 -52.24 -43.29 -14.45
CA ILE A 43 -52.04 -44.46 -13.59
C ILE A 43 -51.62 -45.63 -14.47
N ILE A 44 -50.43 -46.17 -14.23
CA ILE A 44 -49.88 -47.34 -14.91
C ILE A 44 -49.93 -48.51 -13.94
N ASN A 45 -50.93 -49.36 -14.07
CA ASN A 45 -51.02 -50.62 -13.35
C ASN A 45 -50.19 -51.67 -14.10
N ALA A 46 -48.97 -51.89 -13.63
CA ALA A 46 -48.05 -52.77 -14.30
C ALA A 46 -48.34 -54.25 -14.04
N ASN A 47 -49.19 -54.62 -13.08
CA ASN A 47 -49.63 -56.02 -12.85
C ASN A 47 -48.45 -57.02 -12.80
N SER A 48 -47.42 -56.69 -12.03
CA SER A 48 -46.17 -57.43 -11.87
C SER A 48 -45.34 -57.58 -13.16
N GLN A 49 -45.61 -56.78 -14.19
CA GLN A 49 -44.85 -56.78 -15.43
C GLN A 49 -43.53 -56.02 -15.29
N THR A 50 -42.58 -56.35 -16.17
CA THR A 50 -41.26 -55.73 -16.18
C THR A 50 -41.20 -54.55 -17.15
N LEU A 51 -40.86 -53.36 -16.64
CA LEU A 51 -40.50 -52.19 -17.43
C LEU A 51 -38.98 -52.18 -17.64
N SER A 52 -38.55 -52.64 -18.81
CA SER A 52 -37.14 -52.93 -19.12
C SER A 52 -36.58 -52.10 -20.26
N ALA A 53 -35.25 -52.10 -20.37
CA ALA A 53 -34.52 -51.59 -21.52
C ALA A 53 -33.55 -52.65 -22.03
N ASN A 54 -33.20 -52.59 -23.31
CA ASN A 54 -32.17 -53.45 -23.89
C ASN A 54 -30.73 -53.10 -23.43
N SER A 55 -30.54 -51.96 -22.76
CA SER A 55 -29.31 -51.62 -22.04
C SER A 55 -29.63 -50.81 -20.79
N ASN A 56 -28.79 -50.97 -19.76
CA ASN A 56 -28.92 -50.24 -18.49
C ASN A 56 -28.74 -48.71 -18.63
N THR A 57 -28.25 -48.23 -19.77
CA THR A 57 -28.06 -46.80 -20.05
C THR A 57 -29.30 -46.10 -20.61
N LYS A 58 -30.28 -46.84 -21.16
CA LYS A 58 -31.50 -46.24 -21.70
C LYS A 58 -32.44 -45.78 -20.60
N TYR A 59 -33.21 -44.75 -20.89
CA TYR A 59 -34.15 -44.16 -19.96
C TYR A 59 -35.54 -43.95 -20.56
N THR A 60 -36.53 -43.96 -19.68
CA THR A 60 -37.82 -43.30 -19.91
C THR A 60 -37.81 -41.99 -19.12
N ARG A 61 -37.87 -40.88 -19.83
CA ARG A 61 -37.96 -39.54 -19.25
C ARG A 61 -39.40 -39.07 -19.32
N PHE A 62 -39.98 -38.86 -18.16
CA PHE A 62 -41.25 -38.16 -18.02
C PHE A 62 -40.94 -36.66 -18.07
N ASN A 63 -41.50 -35.95 -19.05
CA ASN A 63 -41.33 -34.52 -19.26
C ASN A 63 -42.65 -33.90 -19.74
N ASN A 64 -43.77 -34.36 -19.17
CA ASN A 64 -45.09 -34.06 -19.70
C ASN A 64 -45.99 -33.21 -18.80
N GLY A 65 -45.55 -32.83 -17.60
CA GLY A 65 -46.35 -31.96 -16.73
C GLY A 65 -47.42 -32.69 -15.92
N CYS A 66 -47.53 -34.01 -16.07
CA CYS A 66 -48.63 -34.79 -15.51
C CYS A 66 -48.35 -35.27 -14.07
N ASN A 67 -49.37 -35.81 -13.41
CA ASN A 67 -49.18 -36.67 -12.24
C ASN A 67 -49.13 -38.11 -12.73
N ILE A 68 -48.03 -38.81 -12.45
CA ILE A 68 -47.79 -40.18 -12.93
C ILE A 68 -47.75 -41.11 -11.73
N THR A 69 -48.57 -42.15 -11.74
CA THR A 69 -48.55 -43.24 -10.76
C THR A 69 -48.15 -44.54 -11.46
N ILE A 70 -47.12 -45.24 -10.96
CA ILE A 70 -46.70 -46.56 -11.45
C ILE A 70 -46.86 -47.56 -10.32
N ASN A 71 -47.70 -48.58 -10.53
CA ASN A 71 -48.02 -49.59 -9.53
C ASN A 71 -47.53 -50.97 -9.96
N ASP A 72 -47.06 -51.76 -8.99
CA ASP A 72 -46.79 -53.20 -9.13
C ASP A 72 -45.81 -53.54 -10.28
N ALA A 73 -44.70 -52.81 -10.40
CA ALA A 73 -43.76 -52.96 -11.51
C ALA A 73 -42.40 -53.53 -11.07
N LEU A 74 -41.77 -54.33 -11.95
CA LEU A 74 -40.32 -54.56 -11.92
C LEU A 74 -39.64 -53.58 -12.88
N ILE A 75 -38.95 -52.57 -12.35
CA ILE A 75 -38.33 -51.49 -13.12
C ILE A 75 -36.82 -51.73 -13.24
N THR A 76 -36.39 -52.15 -14.43
CA THR A 76 -34.97 -52.41 -14.75
C THR A 76 -34.38 -51.40 -15.74
N GLN A 77 -35.21 -50.51 -16.30
CA GLN A 77 -34.78 -49.34 -17.07
C GLN A 77 -34.54 -48.12 -16.19
N ARG A 78 -33.81 -47.11 -16.68
CA ARG A 78 -33.67 -45.83 -15.95
C ARG A 78 -34.95 -45.01 -16.03
N ILE A 79 -35.35 -44.40 -14.92
CA ILE A 79 -36.48 -43.46 -14.87
C ILE A 79 -35.97 -42.06 -14.59
N GLN A 80 -36.43 -41.09 -15.38
CA GLN A 80 -36.07 -39.68 -15.21
C GLN A 80 -37.32 -38.82 -15.06
N ASN A 81 -37.46 -38.14 -13.93
CA ASN A 81 -38.49 -37.14 -13.71
C ASN A 81 -37.96 -35.74 -14.04
N TYR A 82 -38.49 -35.07 -15.07
CA TYR A 82 -38.05 -33.73 -15.51
C TYR A 82 -39.11 -32.63 -15.38
N ALA A 83 -40.39 -32.99 -15.30
CA ALA A 83 -41.48 -32.01 -15.31
C ALA A 83 -42.77 -32.52 -14.61
N ASN A 84 -42.71 -33.49 -13.69
CA ASN A 84 -43.89 -34.25 -13.25
C ASN A 84 -43.86 -34.50 -11.74
N ASN A 85 -45.03 -34.89 -11.22
CA ASN A 85 -45.13 -35.54 -9.91
C ASN A 85 -45.23 -37.04 -10.15
N ILE A 86 -44.22 -37.81 -9.72
CA ILE A 86 -44.20 -39.26 -9.92
C ILE A 86 -44.39 -39.97 -8.59
N ILE A 87 -45.34 -40.90 -8.54
CA ILE A 87 -45.49 -41.88 -7.47
C ILE A 87 -45.17 -43.26 -8.05
N ILE A 88 -44.22 -43.97 -7.45
CA ILE A 88 -43.97 -45.38 -7.75
C ILE A 88 -44.32 -46.18 -6.50
N SER A 89 -45.27 -47.10 -6.63
CA SER A 89 -45.78 -47.88 -5.51
C SER A 89 -45.64 -49.39 -5.76
N ASN A 90 -45.44 -50.15 -4.67
CA ASN A 90 -45.40 -51.62 -4.68
C ASN A 90 -44.45 -52.21 -5.73
N SER A 91 -43.31 -51.56 -5.98
CA SER A 91 -42.45 -51.86 -7.12
C SER A 91 -41.03 -52.26 -6.73
N ASN A 92 -40.37 -53.02 -7.58
CA ASN A 92 -38.95 -53.38 -7.46
C ASN A 92 -38.13 -52.55 -8.44
N ILE A 93 -37.26 -51.68 -7.94
CA ILE A 93 -36.47 -50.72 -8.72
C ILE A 93 -34.99 -51.11 -8.63
N THR A 94 -34.45 -51.66 -9.71
CA THR A 94 -33.08 -52.18 -9.75
C THR A 94 -32.13 -51.37 -10.62
N ASN A 95 -32.63 -50.33 -11.28
CA ASN A 95 -31.83 -49.40 -12.08
C ASN A 95 -32.18 -47.93 -11.78
N GLN A 96 -31.34 -46.99 -12.21
CA GLN A 96 -31.29 -45.62 -11.72
C GLN A 96 -32.62 -44.85 -11.83
N VAL A 97 -32.97 -44.13 -10.76
CA VAL A 97 -34.03 -43.12 -10.75
C VAL A 97 -33.42 -41.74 -10.57
N THR A 98 -33.83 -40.77 -11.38
CA THR A 98 -33.37 -39.38 -11.28
C THR A 98 -34.56 -38.44 -11.13
N ASN A 99 -34.54 -37.61 -10.08
CA ASN A 99 -35.47 -36.51 -9.85
C ASN A 99 -34.73 -35.18 -10.09
N ARG A 100 -35.28 -34.33 -10.96
CA ARG A 100 -34.69 -33.04 -11.38
C ARG A 100 -35.21 -31.87 -10.54
N PRO A 101 -34.67 -30.63 -10.73
CA PRO A 101 -35.07 -29.49 -9.93
C PRO A 101 -36.58 -29.26 -9.95
N ASP A 102 -37.13 -28.89 -8.79
CA ASP A 102 -38.56 -28.55 -8.58
C ASP A 102 -39.56 -29.68 -8.81
N MET A 103 -39.09 -30.93 -8.99
CA MET A 103 -39.94 -32.09 -9.25
C MET A 103 -40.24 -32.91 -7.99
N ASN A 104 -41.43 -33.51 -7.94
CA ASN A 104 -41.82 -34.38 -6.82
C ASN A 104 -41.73 -35.86 -7.22
N LEU A 105 -41.03 -36.65 -6.41
CA LEU A 105 -40.92 -38.10 -6.56
C LEU A 105 -41.27 -38.78 -5.23
N THR A 106 -42.23 -39.69 -5.23
CA THR A 106 -42.58 -40.49 -4.06
C THR A 106 -42.40 -41.97 -4.39
N LEU A 107 -41.60 -42.68 -3.59
CA LEU A 107 -41.40 -44.13 -3.67
C LEU A 107 -42.02 -44.75 -2.42
N ILE A 108 -43.10 -45.50 -2.60
CA ILE A 108 -43.91 -46.09 -1.51
C ILE A 108 -43.92 -47.61 -1.63
N ASN A 109 -43.84 -48.34 -0.51
CA ASN A 109 -43.97 -49.80 -0.47
C ASN A 109 -43.05 -50.53 -1.46
N SER A 110 -41.88 -49.98 -1.75
CA SER A 110 -41.03 -50.41 -2.88
C SER A 110 -39.70 -50.97 -2.40
N SER A 111 -39.10 -51.85 -3.20
CA SER A 111 -37.71 -52.30 -3.02
C SER A 111 -36.79 -51.53 -3.94
N ILE A 112 -35.84 -50.78 -3.38
CA ILE A 112 -34.96 -49.86 -4.10
C ILE A 112 -33.53 -50.35 -3.93
N THR A 113 -33.01 -51.07 -4.93
CA THR A 113 -31.59 -51.46 -5.02
C THR A 113 -30.82 -50.60 -6.03
N ALA A 114 -31.53 -49.66 -6.66
CA ALA A 114 -31.03 -48.73 -7.65
C ALA A 114 -30.35 -47.50 -7.07
N THR A 115 -29.40 -46.92 -7.81
CA THR A 115 -28.94 -45.55 -7.50
C THR A 115 -30.09 -44.55 -7.64
N LEU A 116 -30.33 -43.76 -6.60
CA LEU A 116 -31.29 -42.66 -6.59
C LEU A 116 -30.54 -41.33 -6.66
N THR A 117 -30.89 -40.47 -7.61
CA THR A 117 -30.31 -39.13 -7.75
C THR A 117 -31.40 -38.09 -7.61
N ASN A 118 -31.39 -37.31 -6.53
CA ASN A 118 -32.30 -36.19 -6.31
C ASN A 118 -31.53 -34.87 -6.49
N THR A 119 -31.69 -34.22 -7.64
CA THR A 119 -31.00 -32.97 -7.98
C THR A 119 -31.94 -31.80 -7.82
N GLN A 120 -31.92 -31.12 -6.66
CA GLN A 120 -32.79 -29.97 -6.34
C GLN A 120 -34.31 -30.25 -6.43
N GLY A 121 -34.73 -31.53 -6.47
CA GLY A 121 -36.14 -31.91 -6.40
C GLY A 121 -36.58 -32.26 -4.98
N ASN A 122 -37.85 -32.63 -4.82
CA ASN A 122 -38.42 -33.18 -3.59
C ASN A 122 -38.65 -34.68 -3.77
N THR A 123 -37.92 -35.51 -3.03
CA THR A 123 -38.09 -36.97 -3.05
C THR A 123 -38.56 -37.46 -1.69
N VAL A 124 -39.59 -38.31 -1.65
CA VAL A 124 -40.10 -38.98 -0.45
C VAL A 124 -39.91 -40.49 -0.60
N LEU A 125 -39.28 -41.11 0.39
CA LEU A 125 -39.15 -42.56 0.53
C LEU A 125 -40.01 -42.99 1.71
N GLU A 126 -40.99 -43.86 1.46
CA GLU A 126 -41.97 -44.28 2.46
C GLU A 126 -42.24 -45.78 2.40
N ASN A 127 -42.29 -46.41 3.59
CA ASN A 127 -42.52 -47.84 3.77
C ASN A 127 -41.72 -48.75 2.81
N SER A 128 -40.48 -48.39 2.48
CA SER A 128 -39.70 -49.02 1.42
C SER A 128 -38.43 -49.70 1.96
N TYR A 129 -37.97 -50.73 1.26
CA TYR A 129 -36.65 -51.33 1.49
C TYR A 129 -35.61 -50.62 0.62
N ILE A 130 -34.62 -49.97 1.24
CA ILE A 130 -33.63 -49.13 0.56
C ILE A 130 -32.24 -49.75 0.71
N ASP A 131 -31.80 -50.47 -0.31
CA ASP A 131 -30.45 -51.05 -0.39
C ASP A 131 -29.66 -50.39 -1.52
N ALA A 132 -29.48 -49.08 -1.39
CA ALA A 132 -29.10 -48.21 -2.50
C ALA A 132 -28.21 -47.02 -2.11
N LYS A 133 -27.42 -46.56 -3.09
CA LYS A 133 -26.74 -45.27 -3.04
C LYS A 133 -27.69 -44.13 -3.43
N ILE A 134 -27.83 -43.14 -2.56
CA ILE A 134 -28.59 -41.92 -2.77
C ILE A 134 -27.63 -40.73 -2.92
N SER A 135 -27.76 -39.99 -4.02
CA SER A 135 -27.11 -38.68 -4.19
C SER A 135 -28.16 -37.58 -4.13
N ASN A 136 -28.11 -36.75 -3.09
CA ASN A 136 -29.11 -35.73 -2.79
C ASN A 136 -28.51 -34.32 -2.80
N THR A 137 -29.03 -33.45 -3.66
CA THR A 137 -28.82 -31.99 -3.62
C THR A 137 -30.14 -31.21 -3.54
N GLY A 138 -31.27 -31.91 -3.32
CA GLY A 138 -32.60 -31.32 -3.10
C GLY A 138 -33.15 -31.66 -1.71
N ASN A 139 -34.47 -31.73 -1.58
CA ASN A 139 -35.14 -32.17 -0.36
C ASN A 139 -35.43 -33.68 -0.44
N LEU A 140 -34.87 -34.46 0.48
CA LEU A 140 -35.11 -35.89 0.61
C LEU A 140 -35.81 -36.18 1.93
N THR A 141 -37.03 -36.68 1.89
CA THR A 141 -37.74 -37.17 3.07
C THR A 141 -37.59 -38.69 3.16
N ILE A 142 -37.07 -39.19 4.27
CA ILE A 142 -36.99 -40.63 4.57
C ILE A 142 -37.80 -40.88 5.85
N THR A 143 -38.96 -41.48 5.70
CA THR A 143 -39.85 -41.81 6.83
C THR A 143 -39.30 -42.98 7.65
N GLU A 144 -39.83 -43.15 8.86
CA GLU A 144 -39.35 -44.11 9.87
C GLU A 144 -39.62 -45.58 9.54
N ASP A 145 -40.60 -45.85 8.69
CA ASP A 145 -41.05 -47.17 8.27
C ASP A 145 -40.19 -47.79 7.14
N ASN A 146 -39.21 -47.06 6.62
CA ASN A 146 -38.26 -47.64 5.66
C ASN A 146 -37.32 -48.64 6.35
N ILE A 147 -36.82 -49.62 5.60
CA ILE A 147 -35.79 -50.57 6.04
C ILE A 147 -34.52 -50.26 5.23
N LEU A 148 -33.39 -50.03 5.89
CA LEU A 148 -32.11 -49.73 5.22
C LEU A 148 -31.31 -51.02 5.04
N GLY A 149 -30.91 -51.30 3.81
CA GLY A 149 -30.04 -52.42 3.46
C GLY A 149 -28.56 -52.11 3.70
N GLU A 150 -27.71 -53.12 3.52
CA GLU A 150 -26.26 -53.02 3.74
C GLU A 150 -25.54 -52.08 2.77
N ASN A 151 -26.09 -51.88 1.57
CA ASN A 151 -25.56 -51.01 0.54
C ASN A 151 -26.10 -49.58 0.64
N PHE A 152 -26.88 -49.27 1.66
CA PHE A 152 -27.39 -47.92 1.89
C PHE A 152 -26.24 -46.92 2.09
N SER A 153 -26.22 -45.88 1.28
CA SER A 153 -25.33 -44.74 1.47
C SER A 153 -25.97 -43.46 0.95
N ILE A 154 -25.73 -42.34 1.61
CA ILE A 154 -26.23 -41.03 1.18
C ILE A 154 -25.07 -40.07 1.01
N THR A 155 -25.06 -39.33 -0.10
CA THR A 155 -24.08 -38.28 -0.38
C THR A 155 -24.75 -37.03 -0.93
N GLY A 156 -24.04 -35.91 -0.89
CA GLY A 156 -24.51 -34.61 -1.36
C GLY A 156 -24.89 -33.66 -0.22
N GLU A 157 -25.20 -32.41 -0.57
CA GLU A 157 -25.47 -31.31 0.36
C GLU A 157 -26.96 -30.97 0.48
N GLY A 158 -27.83 -31.75 -0.16
CA GLY A 158 -29.28 -31.54 -0.11
C GLY A 158 -29.85 -31.80 1.28
N ASN A 159 -30.98 -31.17 1.58
CA ASN A 159 -31.68 -31.35 2.84
C ASN A 159 -32.21 -32.78 2.98
N VAL A 160 -31.97 -33.41 4.13
CA VAL A 160 -32.50 -34.73 4.47
C VAL A 160 -33.44 -34.58 5.66
N ILE A 161 -34.73 -34.74 5.40
CA ILE A 161 -35.82 -34.63 6.36
C ILE A 161 -36.12 -36.05 6.86
N THR A 162 -35.78 -36.33 8.11
CA THR A 162 -35.99 -37.65 8.70
C THR A 162 -36.03 -37.55 10.23
N ASN A 163 -36.78 -38.45 10.87
CA ASN A 163 -36.78 -38.64 12.32
C ASN A 163 -35.87 -39.82 12.74
N ARG A 164 -35.12 -40.40 11.79
CA ARG A 164 -34.27 -41.57 12.02
C ARG A 164 -32.88 -41.18 12.50
N THR A 165 -32.51 -41.61 13.70
CA THR A 165 -31.18 -41.37 14.29
C THR A 165 -30.09 -42.27 13.71
N ASP A 166 -30.45 -43.47 13.24
CA ASP A 166 -29.53 -44.43 12.61
C ASP A 166 -28.98 -43.95 11.26
N LEU A 167 -29.58 -42.91 10.66
CA LEU A 167 -29.06 -42.25 9.46
C LEU A 167 -27.91 -41.29 9.72
N ALA A 168 -27.79 -40.78 10.95
CA ALA A 168 -26.84 -39.71 11.27
C ALA A 168 -25.36 -40.00 10.91
N PRO A 169 -24.80 -41.22 11.08
CA PRO A 169 -23.42 -41.51 10.66
C PRO A 169 -23.16 -41.21 9.18
N TYR A 170 -24.18 -41.41 8.34
CA TYR A 170 -24.10 -41.29 6.88
C TYR A 170 -24.33 -39.85 6.39
N LEU A 171 -24.80 -38.93 7.22
CA LEU A 171 -25.08 -37.55 6.82
C LEU A 171 -23.80 -36.71 6.84
N ASN A 172 -23.54 -35.92 5.79
CA ASN A 172 -22.46 -34.92 5.79
C ASN A 172 -22.89 -33.58 6.42
N SER A 173 -24.20 -33.36 6.54
CA SER A 173 -24.77 -32.14 7.10
C SER A 173 -26.00 -32.47 7.94
N TYR A 174 -26.10 -31.84 9.10
CA TYR A 174 -27.19 -31.99 10.06
C TYR A 174 -28.09 -30.75 9.98
N ASN A 175 -29.26 -30.87 9.32
CA ASN A 175 -30.18 -29.74 9.12
C ASN A 175 -31.45 -29.81 9.99
N GLY A 176 -31.74 -30.96 10.60
CA GLY A 176 -32.84 -31.19 11.54
C GLY A 176 -32.45 -31.15 13.02
N VAL A 177 -33.21 -31.87 13.84
CA VAL A 177 -32.94 -32.08 15.27
C VAL A 177 -32.32 -33.45 15.45
N TYR A 178 -31.06 -33.53 15.88
CA TYR A 178 -30.36 -34.81 16.04
C TYR A 178 -29.74 -34.95 17.43
N THR A 179 -29.79 -36.17 17.95
CA THR A 179 -29.02 -36.57 19.14
C THR A 179 -28.08 -37.72 18.74
N LEU A 180 -26.78 -37.49 18.83
CA LEU A 180 -25.73 -38.46 18.53
C LEU A 180 -25.11 -38.93 19.83
N GLU A 181 -25.22 -40.22 20.14
CA GLU A 181 -24.71 -40.78 21.39
C GLU A 181 -23.71 -41.91 21.13
N ASN A 182 -22.61 -41.93 21.88
CA ASN A 182 -21.62 -43.01 21.84
C ASN A 182 -21.00 -43.21 20.45
N MET A 183 -20.76 -42.13 19.71
CA MET A 183 -20.26 -42.16 18.34
C MET A 183 -18.81 -41.71 18.22
N VAL A 184 -18.14 -42.19 17.16
CA VAL A 184 -16.89 -41.62 16.68
C VAL A 184 -17.18 -40.82 15.40
N ILE A 185 -17.05 -39.50 15.46
CA ILE A 185 -17.23 -38.58 14.33
C ILE A 185 -15.85 -38.24 13.77
N SER A 186 -15.37 -39.08 12.85
CA SER A 186 -14.02 -38.97 12.27
C SER A 186 -13.95 -38.21 10.94
N THR A 187 -15.10 -37.82 10.39
CA THR A 187 -15.19 -37.06 9.14
C THR A 187 -15.71 -35.66 9.41
N ASN A 188 -15.39 -34.72 8.53
CA ASN A 188 -15.87 -33.35 8.66
C ASN A 188 -17.39 -33.31 8.49
N LYS A 189 -18.07 -32.61 9.40
CA LYS A 189 -19.54 -32.44 9.38
C LYS A 189 -19.92 -30.97 9.46
N LYS A 190 -21.08 -30.63 8.91
CA LYS A 190 -21.72 -29.32 9.04
C LYS A 190 -22.99 -29.45 9.88
N ASN A 191 -23.24 -28.55 10.83
CA ASN A 191 -24.52 -28.44 11.53
C ASN A 191 -25.22 -27.14 11.14
N TYR A 192 -26.44 -27.23 10.62
CA TYR A 192 -27.33 -26.10 10.34
C TYR A 192 -28.59 -26.14 11.21
N GLY A 193 -28.82 -27.22 11.97
CA GLY A 193 -30.01 -27.43 12.80
C GLY A 193 -29.71 -27.41 14.30
N ASN A 194 -30.44 -28.25 15.05
CA ASN A 194 -30.25 -28.45 16.49
C ASN A 194 -29.57 -29.80 16.72
N LEU A 195 -28.26 -29.77 16.99
CA LEU A 195 -27.45 -30.97 17.15
C LEU A 195 -27.02 -31.13 18.61
N THR A 196 -27.33 -32.28 19.21
CA THR A 196 -26.82 -32.69 20.51
C THR A 196 -25.87 -33.88 20.33
N ILE A 197 -24.66 -33.79 20.86
CA ILE A 197 -23.65 -34.85 20.83
C ILE A 197 -23.30 -35.24 22.27
N ILE A 198 -23.42 -36.53 22.60
CA ILE A 198 -23.26 -37.05 23.95
C ILE A 198 -22.29 -38.25 23.94
N ASN A 199 -21.39 -38.34 24.92
CA ASN A 199 -20.50 -39.49 25.11
C ASN A 199 -19.71 -39.89 23.86
N SER A 200 -19.33 -38.91 23.03
CA SER A 200 -18.79 -39.17 21.69
C SER A 200 -17.35 -38.64 21.55
N THR A 201 -16.65 -39.18 20.56
CA THR A 201 -15.31 -38.72 20.19
C THR A 201 -15.37 -38.06 18.82
N ILE A 202 -14.96 -36.79 18.74
CA ILE A 202 -14.93 -36.01 17.51
C ILE A 202 -13.47 -35.80 17.08
N THR A 203 -13.08 -36.46 16.00
CA THR A 203 -11.75 -36.32 15.37
C THR A 203 -11.83 -35.74 13.96
N GLY A 204 -13.02 -35.38 13.48
CA GLY A 204 -13.22 -34.54 12.30
C GLY A 204 -13.54 -33.09 12.69
N THR A 205 -13.37 -32.16 11.76
CA THR A 205 -13.82 -30.76 11.97
C THR A 205 -15.34 -30.68 11.97
N LEU A 206 -15.92 -30.03 12.97
CA LEU A 206 -17.35 -29.73 13.03
C LEU A 206 -17.59 -28.23 12.79
N SER A 207 -18.23 -27.91 11.67
CA SER A 207 -18.62 -26.53 11.33
C SER A 207 -20.07 -26.29 11.75
N ASN A 208 -20.28 -25.41 12.72
CA ASN A 208 -21.60 -25.10 13.28
C ASN A 208 -22.14 -23.77 12.73
N TYR A 209 -23.37 -23.81 12.21
CA TYR A 209 -24.19 -22.67 11.77
C TYR A 209 -25.55 -22.63 12.51
N GLY A 210 -25.82 -23.60 13.40
CA GLY A 210 -27.08 -23.74 14.14
C GLY A 210 -26.87 -23.83 15.66
N ASN A 211 -27.73 -24.55 16.38
CA ASN A 211 -27.56 -24.79 17.80
C ASN A 211 -26.84 -26.12 18.02
N LEU A 212 -25.70 -26.09 18.70
CA LEU A 212 -24.88 -27.26 19.00
C LEU A 212 -24.73 -27.41 20.52
N THR A 213 -25.08 -28.57 21.04
CA THR A 213 -24.85 -28.96 22.42
C THR A 213 -23.92 -30.17 22.45
N ILE A 214 -22.84 -30.10 23.20
CA ILE A 214 -21.88 -31.20 23.37
C ILE A 214 -21.75 -31.52 24.85
N ILE A 215 -21.89 -32.80 25.19
CA ILE A 215 -21.90 -33.29 26.58
C ILE A 215 -20.97 -34.49 26.71
N ASN A 216 -20.10 -34.50 27.72
CA ASN A 216 -19.25 -35.63 28.09
C ASN A 216 -18.51 -36.25 26.90
N SER A 217 -17.96 -35.39 26.05
CA SER A 217 -17.35 -35.79 24.77
C SER A 217 -15.91 -35.29 24.66
N THR A 218 -15.11 -36.00 23.86
CA THR A 218 -13.72 -35.63 23.56
C THR A 218 -13.62 -35.07 22.15
N ILE A 219 -13.03 -33.89 22.01
CA ILE A 219 -12.84 -33.21 20.74
C ILE A 219 -11.34 -32.98 20.54
N SER A 220 -10.75 -33.77 19.65
CA SER A 220 -9.32 -33.69 19.34
C SER A 220 -9.00 -32.81 18.14
N GLU A 221 -10.03 -32.28 17.48
CA GLU A 221 -9.91 -31.41 16.33
C GLU A 221 -10.66 -30.08 16.56
N THR A 222 -10.79 -29.26 15.52
CA THR A 222 -11.40 -27.95 15.62
C THR A 222 -12.93 -27.98 15.53
N ILE A 223 -13.59 -27.30 16.47
CA ILE A 223 -14.98 -26.84 16.28
C ILE A 223 -14.98 -25.40 15.80
N LYS A 224 -15.65 -25.12 14.68
CA LYS A 224 -15.78 -23.77 14.13
C LYS A 224 -17.23 -23.31 14.22
N ASN A 225 -17.46 -22.24 14.96
CA ASN A 225 -18.77 -21.59 15.05
C ASN A 225 -18.86 -20.44 14.04
N TYR A 226 -19.81 -20.51 13.13
CA TYR A 226 -20.09 -19.53 12.09
C TYR A 226 -21.39 -18.75 12.40
N GLU A 227 -21.67 -17.71 11.61
CA GLU A 227 -22.71 -16.70 11.85
C GLU A 227 -24.03 -17.28 12.39
N TYR A 228 -24.49 -16.74 13.54
CA TYR A 228 -25.72 -17.10 14.28
C TYR A 228 -25.70 -18.47 14.98
N GLY A 229 -24.59 -19.19 14.95
CA GLY A 229 -24.45 -20.45 15.66
C GLY A 229 -24.31 -20.27 17.18
N ASN A 230 -25.02 -21.08 17.95
CA ASN A 230 -24.87 -21.17 19.41
C ASN A 230 -24.19 -22.50 19.76
N ILE A 231 -23.18 -22.45 20.61
CA ILE A 231 -22.49 -23.64 21.11
C ILE A 231 -22.58 -23.69 22.63
N MET A 232 -23.03 -24.81 23.16
CA MET A 232 -22.98 -25.13 24.59
C MET A 232 -22.19 -26.43 24.79
N ILE A 233 -21.14 -26.38 25.60
CA ILE A 233 -20.24 -27.51 25.88
C ILE A 233 -20.23 -27.79 27.38
N TYR A 234 -20.44 -29.05 27.74
CA TYR A 234 -20.52 -29.53 29.12
C TYR A 234 -19.65 -30.77 29.32
N ASP A 235 -18.91 -30.81 30.44
CA ASP A 235 -18.21 -32.01 30.91
C ASP A 235 -17.23 -32.60 29.88
N SER A 236 -16.63 -31.76 29.05
CA SER A 236 -15.93 -32.18 27.83
C SER A 236 -14.44 -31.88 27.85
N ILE A 237 -13.68 -32.58 27.00
CA ILE A 237 -12.25 -32.31 26.75
C ILE A 237 -12.11 -31.74 25.34
N LEU A 238 -11.51 -30.57 25.23
CA LEU A 238 -11.46 -29.75 24.02
C LEU A 238 -10.01 -29.40 23.68
N ASP A 239 -9.54 -29.82 22.50
CA ASP A 239 -8.25 -29.34 21.98
C ASP A 239 -8.39 -27.93 21.37
N ASN A 240 -9.31 -27.74 20.42
CA ASN A 240 -9.45 -26.47 19.71
C ASN A 240 -10.91 -26.04 19.49
N VAL A 241 -11.28 -24.85 20.00
CA VAL A 241 -12.58 -24.21 19.75
C VAL A 241 -12.38 -22.81 19.14
N ILE A 242 -12.95 -22.59 17.95
CA ILE A 242 -12.98 -21.27 17.29
C ILE A 242 -14.42 -20.77 17.19
N CYS A 243 -14.68 -19.58 17.75
CA CYS A 243 -15.92 -18.84 17.57
C CYS A 243 -15.69 -17.64 16.65
N GLN A 244 -16.09 -17.72 15.37
CA GLN A 244 -15.59 -16.81 14.31
C GLN A 244 -16.44 -15.56 14.03
N SER A 245 -17.62 -15.40 14.64
CA SER A 245 -18.51 -14.27 14.35
C SER A 245 -18.93 -13.53 15.62
N GLU A 246 -19.08 -12.20 15.52
CA GLU A 246 -19.51 -11.30 16.59
C GLU A 246 -20.87 -11.69 17.18
N ASN A 247 -21.76 -12.24 16.36
CA ASN A 247 -23.13 -12.61 16.73
C ASN A 247 -23.24 -14.01 17.35
N ASN A 248 -22.12 -14.70 17.57
CA ASN A 248 -22.14 -16.07 18.07
C ASN A 248 -22.08 -16.10 19.60
N TYR A 249 -22.73 -17.12 20.18
CA TYR A 249 -22.67 -17.41 21.60
C TYR A 249 -21.97 -18.75 21.85
N LEU A 250 -20.97 -18.74 22.72
CA LEU A 250 -20.25 -19.92 23.18
C LEU A 250 -20.34 -20.01 24.72
N LYS A 251 -20.83 -21.14 25.24
CA LYS A 251 -20.76 -21.45 26.67
C LYS A 251 -19.97 -22.73 26.87
N ILE A 252 -18.92 -22.67 27.69
CA ILE A 252 -18.13 -23.83 28.11
C ILE A 252 -18.28 -23.97 29.62
N HIS A 253 -18.79 -25.12 30.05
CA HIS A 253 -19.05 -25.45 31.44
C HIS A 253 -18.35 -26.74 31.84
N ASN A 254 -17.65 -26.73 32.99
CA ASN A 254 -17.03 -27.92 33.58
C ASN A 254 -16.16 -28.73 32.58
N SER A 255 -15.39 -28.05 31.74
CA SER A 255 -14.64 -28.68 30.64
C SER A 255 -13.16 -28.31 30.68
N ASN A 256 -12.31 -29.11 30.02
CA ASN A 256 -10.89 -28.83 29.83
C ASN A 256 -10.65 -28.29 28.42
N VAL A 257 -10.01 -27.12 28.29
CA VAL A 257 -9.77 -26.44 27.00
C VAL A 257 -8.28 -26.18 26.81
N SER A 258 -7.71 -26.72 25.74
CA SER A 258 -6.31 -26.46 25.38
C SER A 258 -6.16 -25.13 24.62
N TRP A 259 -7.06 -24.82 23.68
CA TRP A 259 -6.98 -23.62 22.87
C TRP A 259 -8.38 -23.09 22.52
N ILE A 260 -8.55 -21.76 22.61
CA ILE A 260 -9.81 -21.09 22.27
C ILE A 260 -9.56 -19.76 21.53
N SER A 261 -10.35 -19.49 20.49
CA SER A 261 -10.40 -18.18 19.81
C SER A 261 -11.82 -17.66 19.73
N ILE A 262 -12.02 -16.41 20.14
CA ILE A 262 -13.34 -15.83 20.40
C ILE A 262 -13.47 -14.51 19.66
N HIS A 263 -14.33 -14.45 18.64
CA HIS A 263 -14.72 -13.22 17.95
C HIS A 263 -16.12 -12.73 18.36
N GLY A 264 -16.93 -13.60 18.99
CA GLY A 264 -18.28 -13.31 19.47
C GLY A 264 -18.37 -13.16 20.99
N SER A 265 -19.48 -13.62 21.56
CA SER A 265 -19.66 -13.67 23.02
C SER A 265 -19.37 -15.07 23.54
N ALA A 266 -18.57 -15.17 24.61
CA ALA A 266 -18.23 -16.42 25.25
C ALA A 266 -18.36 -16.35 26.77
N ILE A 267 -18.78 -17.45 27.40
CA ILE A 267 -18.82 -17.62 28.85
C ILE A 267 -18.06 -18.89 29.22
N LEU A 268 -17.09 -18.75 30.13
CA LEU A 268 -16.32 -19.86 30.69
C LEU A 268 -16.67 -20.01 32.18
N GLU A 269 -17.18 -21.19 32.55
CA GLU A 269 -17.64 -21.55 33.89
C GLU A 269 -17.06 -22.91 34.30
N LYS A 270 -16.54 -23.04 35.53
CA LYS A 270 -16.02 -24.30 36.11
C LYS A 270 -14.99 -25.04 35.25
N SER A 271 -14.38 -24.36 34.29
CA SER A 271 -13.56 -24.98 33.25
C SER A 271 -12.08 -24.78 33.53
N CYS A 272 -11.24 -25.71 33.08
CA CYS A 272 -9.79 -25.55 33.11
C CYS A 272 -9.28 -25.14 31.72
N ILE A 273 -8.47 -24.09 31.63
CA ILE A 273 -7.88 -23.62 30.37
C ILE A 273 -6.35 -23.69 30.49
N ASN A 274 -5.69 -24.45 29.63
CA ASN A 274 -4.25 -24.74 29.78
C ASN A 274 -3.42 -24.48 28.52
N GLY A 275 -3.78 -23.48 27.71
CA GLY A 275 -2.99 -23.09 26.55
C GLY A 275 -3.32 -21.69 26.03
N SER A 276 -2.83 -21.37 24.83
CA SER A 276 -3.01 -20.06 24.22
C SER A 276 -4.46 -19.80 23.86
N SER A 277 -4.95 -18.61 24.21
CA SER A 277 -6.32 -18.17 23.99
C SER A 277 -6.32 -16.78 23.36
N TYR A 278 -7.23 -16.56 22.41
CA TYR A 278 -7.41 -15.28 21.73
C TYR A 278 -8.82 -14.77 21.96
N ASN A 279 -8.95 -13.55 22.48
CA ASN A 279 -10.24 -12.88 22.60
C ASN A 279 -10.25 -11.58 21.78
N TYR A 280 -11.12 -11.55 20.78
CA TYR A 280 -11.49 -10.39 19.96
C TYR A 280 -12.93 -9.91 20.25
N GLY A 281 -13.72 -10.66 21.02
CA GLY A 281 -15.12 -10.36 21.34
C GLY A 281 -15.40 -10.13 22.83
N ASN A 282 -16.58 -10.53 23.32
CA ASN A 282 -16.96 -10.39 24.73
C ASN A 282 -16.73 -11.73 25.48
N LEU A 283 -15.68 -11.80 26.28
CA LEU A 283 -15.33 -12.98 27.06
C LEU A 283 -15.70 -12.77 28.54
N THR A 284 -16.68 -13.54 29.03
CA THR A 284 -16.99 -13.63 30.46
C THR A 284 -16.23 -14.81 31.08
N ILE A 285 -15.42 -14.55 32.10
CA ILE A 285 -14.70 -15.58 32.85
C ILE A 285 -15.18 -15.59 34.29
N CYS A 286 -15.81 -16.69 34.70
CA CYS A 286 -16.30 -16.87 36.06
C CYS A 286 -15.18 -17.22 37.06
N ASP A 287 -15.47 -17.00 38.34
CA ASP A 287 -14.50 -17.15 39.44
C ASP A 287 -14.01 -18.60 39.64
N ASP A 288 -14.76 -19.57 39.13
CA ASP A 288 -14.50 -21.01 39.24
C ASP A 288 -13.72 -21.60 38.06
N VAL A 289 -13.29 -20.77 37.10
CA VAL A 289 -12.36 -21.19 36.04
C VAL A 289 -10.97 -21.45 36.63
N ILE A 290 -10.24 -22.43 36.10
CA ILE A 290 -8.85 -22.70 36.50
C ILE A 290 -7.95 -22.41 35.31
N PHE A 291 -6.87 -21.65 35.51
CA PHE A 291 -5.85 -21.42 34.49
C PHE A 291 -4.68 -22.37 34.76
N GLY A 292 -4.35 -23.21 33.79
CA GLY A 292 -3.17 -24.07 33.85
C GLY A 292 -1.89 -23.29 33.57
N ASP A 293 -0.74 -23.91 33.84
CA ASP A 293 0.59 -23.28 33.77
C ASP A 293 0.95 -22.75 32.38
N SER A 294 0.32 -23.28 31.33
CA SER A 294 0.55 -22.86 29.94
C SER A 294 -0.48 -21.86 29.41
N PHE A 295 -1.38 -21.36 30.26
CA PHE A 295 -2.41 -20.42 29.85
C PHE A 295 -1.81 -19.05 29.47
N ILE A 296 -2.16 -18.56 28.28
CA ILE A 296 -1.81 -17.21 27.81
C ILE A 296 -3.04 -16.64 27.13
N LEU A 297 -3.43 -15.41 27.48
CA LEU A 297 -4.58 -14.74 26.87
C LEU A 297 -4.13 -13.49 26.10
N SER A 298 -4.22 -13.56 24.78
CA SER A 298 -4.13 -12.39 23.91
C SER A 298 -5.53 -11.77 23.80
N ASN A 299 -5.69 -10.56 24.33
CA ASN A 299 -6.98 -9.90 24.42
C ASN A 299 -6.99 -8.59 23.66
N SER A 300 -7.93 -8.46 22.72
CA SER A 300 -8.32 -7.21 22.07
C SER A 300 -9.81 -6.89 22.23
N GLY A 301 -10.61 -7.86 22.70
CA GLY A 301 -12.01 -7.68 23.03
C GLY A 301 -12.27 -7.29 24.49
N ASN A 302 -13.54 -7.32 24.89
CA ASN A 302 -13.95 -7.06 26.26
C ASN A 302 -13.82 -8.33 27.10
N ILE A 303 -13.23 -8.20 28.29
CA ILE A 303 -13.25 -9.25 29.31
C ILE A 303 -14.14 -8.80 30.46
N ILE A 304 -15.11 -9.64 30.81
CA ILE A 304 -16.00 -9.45 31.96
C ILE A 304 -15.62 -10.50 33.00
N THR A 305 -14.96 -10.08 34.08
CA THR A 305 -14.57 -10.98 35.16
C THR A 305 -14.45 -10.21 36.47
N ASN A 306 -14.67 -10.88 37.60
CA ASN A 306 -14.36 -10.36 38.93
C ASN A 306 -12.94 -10.75 39.39
N ARG A 307 -12.20 -11.49 38.55
CA ARG A 307 -10.89 -12.05 38.87
C ARG A 307 -9.76 -11.05 38.68
N THR A 308 -9.00 -10.81 39.73
CA THR A 308 -7.82 -9.94 39.71
C THR A 308 -6.55 -10.66 39.26
N ASP A 309 -6.50 -11.99 39.38
CA ASP A 309 -5.35 -12.82 39.01
C ASP A 309 -5.20 -13.03 37.49
N LEU A 310 -6.22 -12.69 36.70
CA LEU A 310 -6.19 -12.82 35.24
C LEU A 310 -5.09 -11.98 34.58
N ALA A 311 -4.74 -10.83 35.17
CA ALA A 311 -3.82 -9.87 34.57
C ALA A 311 -2.40 -10.44 34.34
N ILE A 312 -2.00 -11.46 35.11
CA ILE A 312 -0.73 -12.17 34.94
C ILE A 312 -0.66 -12.86 33.56
N TYR A 313 -1.79 -13.32 33.04
CA TYR A 313 -1.89 -14.08 31.78
C TYR A 313 -2.17 -13.22 30.54
N LEU A 314 -2.55 -11.95 30.72
CA LEU A 314 -2.85 -11.02 29.62
C LEU A 314 -1.58 -10.50 28.96
N THR A 315 -1.43 -10.65 27.64
CA THR A 315 -0.32 -10.00 26.91
C THR A 315 -0.61 -8.55 26.54
N VAL A 316 -1.89 -8.18 26.49
CA VAL A 316 -2.38 -6.82 26.17
C VAL A 316 -3.30 -6.35 27.30
N LEU A 317 -3.02 -5.17 27.83
CA LEU A 317 -3.70 -4.57 28.99
C LEU A 317 -4.40 -3.28 28.54
N ASN A 318 -5.71 -3.35 28.27
CA ASN A 318 -6.53 -2.22 27.78
C ASN A 318 -7.60 -1.80 28.81
N GLY A 319 -7.16 -1.45 30.03
CA GLY A 319 -8.03 -1.16 31.17
C GLY A 319 -7.23 -0.69 32.38
N THR A 320 -7.85 -0.68 33.56
CA THR A 320 -7.15 -0.34 34.82
C THR A 320 -6.75 -1.62 35.55
N TYR A 321 -5.44 -1.87 35.68
CA TYR A 321 -4.91 -3.10 36.28
C TYR A 321 -3.91 -2.77 37.39
N THR A 322 -3.89 -3.59 38.44
CA THR A 322 -2.83 -3.59 39.46
C THR A 322 -2.18 -4.97 39.48
N LEU A 323 -0.89 -5.02 39.16
CA LEU A 323 -0.06 -6.21 39.25
C LEU A 323 0.77 -6.14 40.54
N GLU A 324 0.50 -7.05 41.47
CA GLU A 324 1.11 -7.03 42.80
C GLU A 324 1.44 -8.43 43.33
N ASN A 325 2.61 -8.57 43.96
CA ASN A 325 3.13 -9.85 44.48
C ASN A 325 3.39 -10.90 43.39
N ILE A 326 3.86 -10.47 42.20
CA ILE A 326 4.05 -11.36 41.03
C ILE A 326 5.43 -11.22 40.39
N VAL A 327 5.79 -12.20 39.57
CA VAL A 327 6.92 -12.12 38.63
C VAL A 327 6.36 -12.04 37.22
N ILE A 328 6.59 -10.93 36.53
CA ILE A 328 6.17 -10.71 35.14
C ILE A 328 7.26 -11.26 34.22
N THR A 329 7.06 -12.48 33.71
CA THR A 329 7.99 -13.17 32.81
C THR A 329 7.53 -13.16 31.34
N VAL A 330 6.33 -12.65 31.08
CA VAL A 330 5.74 -12.54 29.74
C VAL A 330 5.62 -11.08 29.37
N ALA A 331 5.98 -10.74 28.13
CA ALA A 331 5.88 -9.38 27.62
C ALA A 331 4.45 -8.81 27.69
N LYS A 332 4.33 -7.52 27.99
CA LYS A 332 3.05 -6.81 28.13
C LYS A 332 2.99 -5.57 27.24
N ASP A 333 1.87 -5.39 26.55
CA ASP A 333 1.50 -4.13 25.91
C ASP A 333 0.42 -3.44 26.77
N ASN A 334 0.77 -2.31 27.39
CA ASN A 334 -0.18 -1.51 28.17
C ASN A 334 -0.76 -0.38 27.33
N TYR A 335 -2.08 -0.40 27.09
CA TYR A 335 -2.84 0.68 26.47
C TYR A 335 -3.72 1.44 27.49
N GLY A 336 -3.83 0.95 28.72
CA GLY A 336 -4.70 1.50 29.77
C GLY A 336 -3.93 2.12 30.94
N ASN A 337 -4.42 1.93 32.17
CA ASN A 337 -3.79 2.36 33.41
C ASN A 337 -3.23 1.14 34.15
N LEU A 338 -1.92 0.91 34.07
CA LEU A 338 -1.25 -0.21 34.71
C LEU A 338 -0.47 0.25 35.93
N THR A 339 -0.77 -0.29 37.11
CA THR A 339 0.02 -0.12 38.32
C THR A 339 0.77 -1.42 38.61
N ILE A 340 2.09 -1.36 38.78
CA ILE A 340 2.93 -2.51 39.18
C ILE A 340 3.54 -2.18 40.53
N ARG A 341 3.36 -3.02 41.55
CA ARG A 341 3.92 -2.83 42.91
C ARG A 341 4.27 -4.16 43.53
N ASN A 342 5.24 -4.22 44.42
CA ASN A 342 5.75 -5.43 45.08
C ASN A 342 5.91 -6.61 44.11
N ALA A 343 6.52 -6.38 42.96
CA ALA A 343 6.59 -7.34 41.86
C ALA A 343 7.99 -7.34 41.23
N THR A 344 8.32 -8.40 40.49
CA THR A 344 9.52 -8.47 39.67
C THR A 344 9.14 -8.34 38.20
N ILE A 345 9.70 -7.39 37.46
CA ILE A 345 9.56 -7.30 36.00
C ILE A 345 10.77 -7.97 35.37
N ASP A 346 10.60 -9.16 34.80
CA ASP A 346 11.63 -9.88 34.04
C ASP A 346 11.17 -10.14 32.60
N ALA A 347 10.62 -9.08 31.99
CA ALA A 347 10.08 -9.11 30.63
C ALA A 347 10.03 -7.70 30.02
N GLN A 348 9.67 -7.63 28.74
CA GLN A 348 9.43 -6.38 28.04
C GLN A 348 8.04 -5.80 28.36
N ILE A 349 7.98 -4.50 28.65
CA ILE A 349 6.74 -3.72 28.79
C ILE A 349 6.73 -2.61 27.75
N ASN A 350 5.78 -2.66 26.82
CA ASN A 350 5.49 -1.56 25.90
C ASN A 350 4.36 -0.70 26.47
N ASN A 351 4.67 0.51 26.91
CA ASN A 351 3.69 1.39 27.53
C ASN A 351 3.15 2.43 26.54
N TYR A 352 1.92 2.23 26.07
CA TYR A 352 1.12 3.16 25.27
C TYR A 352 0.05 3.90 26.09
N GLY A 353 -0.12 3.56 27.38
CA GLY A 353 -1.05 4.20 28.31
C GLY A 353 -0.34 4.82 29.52
N ASN A 354 -1.01 4.84 30.68
CA ASN A 354 -0.40 5.27 31.94
C ASN A 354 0.19 4.06 32.67
N LEU A 355 1.49 4.08 32.96
CA LEU A 355 2.16 3.04 33.75
C LEU A 355 2.70 3.64 35.04
N THR A 356 2.22 3.15 36.18
CA THR A 356 2.76 3.46 37.51
C THR A 356 3.56 2.28 38.04
N ILE A 357 4.84 2.48 38.35
CA ILE A 357 5.72 1.45 38.92
C ILE A 357 6.06 1.88 40.35
N GLY A 358 5.79 1.01 41.33
CA GLY A 358 6.10 1.23 42.73
C GLY A 358 7.59 1.06 43.03
N ASP A 359 8.05 1.70 44.11
CA ASP A 359 9.45 1.61 44.54
C ASP A 359 9.86 0.21 45.03
N ASP A 360 8.91 -0.65 45.32
CA ASP A 360 9.12 -2.04 45.71
C ASP A 360 9.26 -3.00 44.51
N VAL A 361 9.26 -2.49 43.27
CA VAL A 361 9.44 -3.28 42.07
C VAL A 361 10.91 -3.62 41.80
N ILE A 362 11.18 -4.89 41.52
CA ILE A 362 12.50 -5.42 41.14
C ILE A 362 12.56 -5.55 39.62
N PHE A 363 13.63 -5.08 38.98
CA PHE A 363 13.85 -5.25 37.53
C PHE A 363 14.82 -6.40 37.29
N GLY A 364 14.33 -7.46 36.64
CA GLY A 364 15.10 -8.62 36.23
C GLY A 364 16.06 -8.34 35.06
N GLU A 365 16.85 -9.34 34.69
CA GLU A 365 17.86 -9.21 33.63
C GLU A 365 17.24 -9.05 32.23
N HIS A 366 16.01 -9.54 32.04
CA HIS A 366 15.26 -9.44 30.78
C HIS A 366 14.31 -8.24 30.75
N CYS A 367 14.38 -7.35 31.74
CA CYS A 367 13.51 -6.19 31.79
C CYS A 367 13.83 -5.18 30.69
N PHE A 368 12.81 -4.83 29.90
CA PHE A 368 12.89 -3.74 28.92
C PHE A 368 11.63 -2.88 29.00
N LEU A 369 11.79 -1.58 29.19
CA LEU A 369 10.69 -0.63 29.25
C LEU A 369 10.72 0.26 28.00
N ASN A 370 9.64 0.24 27.22
CA ASN A 370 9.45 1.14 26.09
C ASN A 370 8.36 2.15 26.42
N GLU A 371 8.77 3.39 26.66
CA GLU A 371 7.86 4.46 27.02
C GLU A 371 7.34 5.17 25.76
N PHE A 372 6.15 4.81 25.30
CA PHE A 372 5.41 5.58 24.30
C PHE A 372 4.40 6.54 24.94
N SER A 373 4.10 6.37 26.23
CA SER A 373 3.29 7.25 27.08
C SER A 373 3.85 7.27 28.51
N PRO A 374 3.51 8.26 29.35
CA PRO A 374 4.24 8.53 30.59
C PRO A 374 4.34 7.34 31.55
N ILE A 375 5.56 7.08 32.03
CA ILE A 375 5.82 6.19 33.17
C ILE A 375 5.99 7.03 34.45
N THR A 376 5.20 6.69 35.48
CA THR A 376 5.28 7.28 36.83
C THR A 376 5.98 6.30 37.77
N ILE A 377 7.11 6.71 38.32
CA ILE A 377 7.84 6.03 39.39
C ILE A 377 8.51 7.11 40.24
N ASP A 378 8.60 6.89 41.56
CA ASP A 378 9.16 7.89 42.48
C ASP A 378 10.67 8.06 42.22
N ASP A 379 11.40 6.95 42.01
CA ASP A 379 12.81 6.96 41.61
C ASP A 379 13.02 6.55 40.14
N LYS A 380 12.93 7.53 39.24
CA LYS A 380 13.18 7.34 37.80
C LYS A 380 14.59 6.84 37.48
N SER A 381 15.58 7.07 38.36
CA SER A 381 16.95 6.64 38.11
C SER A 381 17.08 5.12 38.02
N ARG A 382 16.18 4.39 38.70
CA ARG A 382 16.15 2.92 38.73
C ARG A 382 15.67 2.29 37.43
N ILE A 383 14.80 2.97 36.68
CA ILE A 383 14.25 2.41 35.44
C ILE A 383 15.14 2.66 34.23
N PHE A 384 15.96 3.71 34.24
CA PHE A 384 16.73 4.12 33.06
C PHE A 384 17.64 3.05 32.47
N PRO A 385 18.34 2.19 33.24
CA PRO A 385 19.11 1.08 32.67
C PRO A 385 18.26 0.12 31.82
N TYR A 386 16.95 0.09 32.05
CA TYR A 386 15.99 -0.78 31.38
C TYR A 386 15.17 -0.05 30.32
N MET A 387 15.25 1.29 30.21
CA MET A 387 14.51 2.07 29.22
C MET A 387 15.23 2.08 27.87
N ARG A 388 14.52 1.70 26.81
CA ARG A 388 15.03 1.80 25.41
C ARG A 388 14.38 2.90 24.60
N VAL A 389 13.18 3.32 24.98
CA VAL A 389 12.40 4.38 24.35
C VAL A 389 12.00 5.37 25.43
N LEU A 390 12.29 6.65 25.22
CA LEU A 390 11.88 7.77 26.07
C LEU A 390 10.94 8.68 25.29
N ASN A 391 9.73 8.91 25.80
CA ASN A 391 8.77 9.84 25.22
C ASN A 391 8.24 10.81 26.29
N GLY A 392 9.12 11.69 26.75
CA GLY A 392 8.82 12.66 27.81
C GLY A 392 9.99 13.59 28.09
N LYS A 393 9.94 14.30 29.22
CA LYS A 393 11.02 15.18 29.67
C LYS A 393 11.89 14.48 30.72
N TYR A 394 13.15 14.24 30.38
CA TYR A 394 14.08 13.44 31.17
C TYR A 394 15.43 14.13 31.37
N THR A 395 16.00 13.96 32.57
CA THR A 395 17.40 14.27 32.86
C THR A 395 18.09 13.00 33.35
N LEU A 396 19.12 12.57 32.64
CA LEU A 396 19.93 11.38 32.91
C LEU A 396 21.32 11.85 33.34
N GLU A 397 21.84 11.38 34.47
CA GLU A 397 23.14 11.82 34.98
C GLU A 397 23.99 10.63 35.46
N ASN A 398 25.30 10.66 35.21
CA ASN A 398 26.27 9.69 35.73
C ASN A 398 26.02 8.23 35.29
N MET A 399 25.58 8.01 34.05
CA MET A 399 25.20 6.69 33.55
C MET A 399 26.09 6.18 32.40
N ASN A 400 26.18 4.85 32.29
CA ASN A 400 26.66 4.17 31.08
C ASN A 400 25.45 3.70 30.29
N ILE A 401 25.17 4.36 29.17
CA ILE A 401 23.99 4.13 28.33
C ILE A 401 24.42 3.31 27.12
N SER A 402 23.90 2.10 27.00
CA SER A 402 24.22 1.25 25.85
C SER A 402 23.55 1.76 24.57
N TYR A 403 22.24 2.01 24.61
CA TYR A 403 21.44 2.47 23.48
C TYR A 403 20.11 3.09 23.95
N ILE A 404 19.66 4.17 23.31
CA ILE A 404 18.37 4.81 23.60
C ILE A 404 17.74 5.40 22.34
N ASN A 405 16.41 5.39 22.29
CA ASN A 405 15.59 6.11 21.32
C ASN A 405 14.86 7.24 22.04
N ASN A 406 15.24 8.50 21.76
CA ASN A 406 14.56 9.67 22.30
C ASN A 406 13.47 10.16 21.34
N TYR A 407 12.24 10.29 21.81
CA TYR A 407 11.13 10.94 21.11
C TYR A 407 10.66 12.23 21.82
N GLY A 408 11.20 12.55 22.99
CA GLY A 408 10.82 13.72 23.81
C GLY A 408 11.96 14.72 24.05
N GLU A 409 11.96 15.34 25.23
CA GLU A 409 13.00 16.26 25.70
C GLU A 409 13.99 15.51 26.61
N LEU A 410 15.17 15.17 26.10
CA LEU A 410 16.19 14.43 26.83
C LEU A 410 17.39 15.32 27.16
N THR A 411 17.79 15.37 28.42
CA THR A 411 19.06 15.94 28.86
C THR A 411 19.94 14.83 29.44
N VAL A 412 21.16 14.68 28.96
CA VAL A 412 22.14 13.70 29.48
C VAL A 412 23.38 14.43 29.96
N LEU A 413 23.74 14.24 31.23
CA LEU A 413 24.88 14.87 31.89
C LEU A 413 25.88 13.82 32.38
N ASN A 414 27.18 14.12 32.27
CA ASN A 414 28.26 13.29 32.83
C ASN A 414 28.12 11.78 32.57
N SER A 415 27.73 11.40 31.35
CA SER A 415 27.38 10.02 31.01
C SER A 415 28.17 9.54 29.79
N THR A 416 28.23 8.22 29.60
CA THR A 416 28.91 7.60 28.46
C THR A 416 27.92 6.80 27.60
N PHE A 417 27.89 7.05 26.29
CA PHE A 417 27.17 6.22 25.32
C PHE A 417 28.08 5.19 24.67
N GLU A 418 27.79 3.90 24.85
CA GLU A 418 28.63 2.81 24.31
C GLU A 418 28.32 2.45 22.85
N ARG A 419 27.03 2.35 22.46
CA ARG A 419 26.61 1.85 21.13
C ARG A 419 25.85 2.88 20.29
N GLY A 420 25.79 4.14 20.73
CA GLY A 420 25.10 5.24 20.04
C GLY A 420 23.65 5.41 20.48
N PHE A 421 22.90 6.28 19.79
CA PHE A 421 21.49 6.54 20.08
C PHE A 421 20.74 7.08 18.86
N HIS A 422 19.42 6.98 18.88
CA HIS A 422 18.55 7.69 17.93
C HIS A 422 17.82 8.82 18.65
N ASN A 423 17.85 10.01 18.05
CA ASN A 423 17.15 11.19 18.52
C ASN A 423 16.10 11.63 17.51
N TYR A 424 14.83 11.57 17.90
CA TYR A 424 13.69 12.07 17.15
C TYR A 424 13.08 13.34 17.78
N GLY A 425 13.50 13.72 18.99
CA GLY A 425 13.02 14.90 19.72
C GLY A 425 14.14 15.93 20.00
N ASP A 426 14.03 16.63 21.13
CA ASP A 426 15.04 17.58 21.60
C ASP A 426 16.00 16.88 22.56
N PHE A 427 17.27 16.80 22.21
CA PHE A 427 18.30 16.15 23.03
C PHE A 427 19.45 17.11 23.33
N THR A 428 19.67 17.41 24.61
CA THR A 428 20.90 18.03 25.13
C THR A 428 21.86 16.99 25.72
N LEU A 429 23.08 16.92 25.19
CA LEU A 429 24.20 16.13 25.71
C LEU A 429 25.25 17.07 26.30
N ARG A 430 25.58 16.91 27.59
CA ARG A 430 26.55 17.75 28.29
C ARG A 430 27.53 16.93 29.13
N ASP A 431 28.79 17.35 29.19
CA ASP A 431 29.83 16.74 30.01
C ASP A 431 29.98 15.23 29.74
N SER A 432 29.63 14.76 28.55
CA SER A 432 29.41 13.35 28.26
C SER A 432 30.35 12.83 27.17
N VAL A 433 30.42 11.50 27.04
CA VAL A 433 31.23 10.82 26.01
C VAL A 433 30.33 9.99 25.11
N THR A 434 30.52 10.07 23.79
CA THR A 434 29.83 9.18 22.83
C THR A 434 30.83 8.35 22.06
N ASN A 435 30.62 7.03 22.01
CA ASN A 435 31.51 6.09 21.30
C ASN A 435 30.83 5.36 20.12
N GLY A 436 29.53 5.56 19.90
CA GLY A 436 28.75 4.90 18.85
C GLY A 436 27.97 5.88 17.98
N THR A 437 27.54 5.41 16.80
CA THR A 437 26.86 6.26 15.81
C THR A 437 25.61 6.93 16.38
N ILE A 438 25.51 8.23 16.17
CA ILE A 438 24.38 9.06 16.56
C ILE A 438 23.50 9.26 15.33
N TYR A 439 22.22 8.94 15.43
CA TYR A 439 21.22 9.29 14.41
C TYR A 439 20.33 10.38 14.98
N THR A 440 20.24 11.52 14.30
CA THR A 440 19.39 12.63 14.75
C THR A 440 18.45 13.09 13.65
N ASN A 441 17.16 13.15 13.98
CA ASN A 441 16.07 13.69 13.17
C ASN A 441 15.42 14.93 13.85
N GLY A 442 15.72 15.18 15.13
CA GLY A 442 15.26 16.36 15.87
C GLY A 442 16.40 17.34 16.16
N THR A 443 16.30 18.07 17.28
CA THR A 443 17.37 18.97 17.75
C THR A 443 18.35 18.20 18.61
N LEU A 444 19.65 18.26 18.30
CA LEU A 444 20.71 17.71 19.12
C LEU A 444 21.70 18.81 19.51
N LEU A 445 21.69 19.20 20.79
CA LEU A 445 22.66 20.14 21.38
C LEU A 445 23.75 19.36 22.11
N ILE A 446 25.01 19.54 21.72
CA ILE A 446 26.16 18.93 22.40
C ILE A 446 27.04 20.03 23.00
N VAL A 447 27.38 19.93 24.29
CA VAL A 447 28.17 20.93 25.02
C VAL A 447 29.20 20.25 25.91
N ASN A 448 30.44 20.76 25.96
CA ASN A 448 31.51 20.28 26.84
C ASN A 448 31.67 18.73 26.85
N SER A 449 31.52 18.10 25.69
CA SER A 449 31.44 16.64 25.57
C SER A 449 32.53 16.12 24.62
N THR A 450 32.92 14.85 24.78
CA THR A 450 33.83 14.17 23.86
C THR A 450 33.03 13.35 22.86
N ILE A 451 33.13 13.68 21.58
CA ILE A 451 32.41 12.99 20.51
C ILE A 451 33.38 12.10 19.75
N ASN A 452 33.44 10.83 20.13
CA ASN A 452 34.14 9.79 19.38
C ASN A 452 33.11 8.98 18.57
N SER A 453 32.37 9.65 17.70
CA SER A 453 31.23 9.06 17.00
C SER A 453 30.93 9.73 15.68
N GLN A 454 30.43 8.96 14.71
CA GLN A 454 29.77 9.49 13.53
C GLN A 454 28.37 10.02 13.90
N ILE A 455 28.04 11.24 13.48
CA ILE A 455 26.72 11.86 13.60
C ILE A 455 26.05 11.85 12.23
N ASN A 456 24.92 11.14 12.13
CA ASN A 456 24.06 11.12 10.95
C ASN A 456 22.91 12.11 11.17
N THR A 457 23.02 13.26 10.52
CA THR A 457 22.01 14.31 10.48
C THR A 457 21.01 14.02 9.36
N LEU A 458 19.84 13.47 9.72
CA LEU A 458 18.76 13.17 8.78
C LEU A 458 18.02 14.46 8.35
N ASP A 459 17.14 14.35 7.35
CA ASP A 459 16.38 15.47 6.80
C ASP A 459 15.68 16.26 7.92
N GLN A 460 15.79 17.59 7.89
CA GLN A 460 15.18 18.53 8.85
C GLN A 460 15.77 18.56 10.28
N CYS A 461 16.85 17.84 10.57
CA CYS A 461 17.45 17.91 11.91
C CYS A 461 18.30 19.18 12.12
N THR A 462 18.46 19.58 13.39
CA THR A 462 19.37 20.67 13.80
C THR A 462 20.39 20.13 14.79
N LEU A 463 21.66 20.06 14.38
CA LEU A 463 22.81 19.73 15.22
C LEU A 463 23.47 21.02 15.70
N ILE A 464 23.46 21.25 17.02
CA ILE A 464 24.13 22.40 17.65
C ILE A 464 25.36 21.89 18.40
N LEU A 465 26.54 22.24 17.89
CA LEU A 465 27.84 21.95 18.49
C LEU A 465 28.30 23.18 19.29
N GLY A 466 28.09 23.15 20.60
CA GLY A 466 28.45 24.24 21.51
C GLY A 466 29.93 24.22 21.92
N ASP A 467 30.23 24.98 22.99
CA ASP A 467 31.59 25.18 23.48
C ASP A 467 32.26 23.89 24.01
N ASN A 468 33.60 23.88 23.93
CA ASN A 468 34.48 22.89 24.59
C ASN A 468 34.25 21.42 24.17
N ILE A 469 33.76 21.18 22.96
CA ILE A 469 33.65 19.81 22.43
C ILE A 469 35.04 19.24 22.13
N THR A 470 35.32 18.01 22.54
CA THR A 470 36.54 17.28 22.11
C THR A 470 36.20 16.32 20.98
N ILE A 471 36.90 16.42 19.85
CA ILE A 471 36.70 15.56 18.67
C ILE A 471 37.52 14.28 18.86
N GLY A 472 36.86 13.13 18.85
CA GLY A 472 37.50 11.82 18.85
C GLY A 472 37.89 11.35 17.44
N GLU A 473 38.68 10.28 17.36
CA GLU A 473 39.25 9.77 16.10
C GLU A 473 38.21 9.36 15.05
N THR A 474 37.02 8.93 15.50
CA THR A 474 35.94 8.45 14.63
C THR A 474 34.89 9.51 14.31
N PHE A 475 35.14 10.76 14.68
CA PHE A 475 34.19 11.84 14.46
C PHE A 475 33.98 12.12 12.96
N ALA A 476 32.72 12.16 12.56
CA ALA A 476 32.28 12.59 11.25
C ALA A 476 30.84 13.10 11.34
N ILE A 477 30.48 14.08 10.52
CA ILE A 477 29.07 14.48 10.34
C ILE A 477 28.66 14.09 8.92
N LYS A 478 27.53 13.41 8.79
CA LYS A 478 26.98 12.96 7.50
C LYS A 478 25.50 13.28 7.41
N GLY A 479 25.03 13.61 6.21
CA GLY A 479 23.63 13.88 5.92
C GLY A 479 23.35 15.37 5.74
N ASP A 480 22.08 15.71 5.58
CA ASP A 480 21.65 17.01 5.02
C ASP A 480 21.08 17.98 6.08
N GLY A 481 21.05 17.58 7.35
CA GLY A 481 20.61 18.45 8.45
C GLY A 481 21.48 19.70 8.67
N ILE A 482 20.92 20.64 9.44
CA ILE A 482 21.55 21.94 9.74
C ILE A 482 22.58 21.76 10.86
N VAL A 483 23.83 22.15 10.62
CA VAL A 483 24.87 22.18 11.65
C VAL A 483 25.14 23.63 12.06
N ILE A 484 24.97 23.91 13.36
CA ILE A 484 25.24 25.20 14.00
C ILE A 484 26.42 25.00 14.95
N THR A 485 27.48 25.78 14.79
CA THR A 485 28.64 25.75 15.69
C THR A 485 29.22 27.15 15.85
N ASN A 486 29.80 27.43 17.01
CA ASN A 486 30.59 28.64 17.25
C ASN A 486 32.11 28.43 17.07
N ASP A 487 32.55 27.20 16.81
CA ASP A 487 33.95 26.83 16.56
C ASP A 487 34.09 26.29 15.12
N THR A 488 33.76 27.14 14.15
CA THR A 488 33.66 26.74 12.73
C THR A 488 34.97 26.16 12.21
N GLU A 489 36.12 26.73 12.59
CA GLU A 489 37.43 26.26 12.15
C GLU A 489 37.68 24.79 12.52
N LYS A 490 37.25 24.40 13.72
CA LYS A 490 37.42 23.03 14.24
C LYS A 490 36.57 22.00 13.52
N PHE A 491 35.35 22.36 13.12
CA PHE A 491 34.39 21.43 12.53
C PHE A 491 34.35 21.47 11.00
N LEU A 492 35.03 22.43 10.38
CA LEU A 492 34.92 22.72 8.96
C LEU A 492 35.11 21.51 8.04
N SER A 493 36.13 20.68 8.31
CA SER A 493 36.42 19.48 7.52
C SER A 493 35.31 18.43 7.58
N TYR A 494 34.43 18.50 8.57
CA TYR A 494 33.37 17.52 8.83
C TYR A 494 31.98 18.01 8.44
N MET A 495 31.77 19.29 8.11
CA MET A 495 30.43 19.84 7.83
C MET A 495 29.97 19.57 6.39
N PRO A 496 28.92 18.75 6.14
CA PRO A 496 28.37 18.55 4.79
C PRO A 496 27.53 19.75 4.30
N THR A 497 26.92 20.48 5.24
CA THR A 497 26.04 21.62 5.00
C THR A 497 26.55 22.86 5.72
N PHE A 498 26.35 24.03 5.12
CA PHE A 498 26.66 25.34 5.69
C PHE A 498 25.37 26.12 5.92
N SER A 499 25.23 26.72 7.10
CA SER A 499 24.11 27.61 7.46
C SER A 499 24.64 28.79 8.28
N GLY A 500 23.96 29.94 8.23
CA GLY A 500 24.41 31.17 8.91
C GLY A 500 25.45 31.98 8.12
N ASN A 501 26.15 32.90 8.79
CA ASN A 501 27.17 33.77 8.18
C ASN A 501 28.56 33.16 8.36
N ILE A 502 29.13 32.57 7.31
CA ILE A 502 30.41 31.84 7.37
C ILE A 502 31.40 32.44 6.37
N THR A 503 32.63 32.71 6.82
CA THR A 503 33.76 33.07 5.95
C THR A 503 34.86 32.04 6.11
N LEU A 504 35.32 31.46 5.00
CA LEU A 504 36.36 30.44 4.97
C LEU A 504 37.50 30.90 4.05
N GLU A 505 38.74 30.72 4.51
CA GLU A 505 39.92 31.15 3.78
C GLU A 505 40.92 30.00 3.56
N ASN A 506 41.63 30.02 2.44
CA ASN A 506 42.82 29.21 2.17
C ASN A 506 42.64 27.68 2.33
N GLY A 507 41.58 27.13 1.74
CA GLY A 507 41.28 25.69 1.90
C GLY A 507 40.87 24.98 0.61
N THR A 508 40.49 23.72 0.77
CA THR A 508 40.01 22.88 -0.34
C THR A 508 38.82 22.06 0.10
N PHE A 509 37.71 22.12 -0.66
CA PHE A 509 36.62 21.17 -0.52
C PHE A 509 36.88 19.97 -1.43
N THR A 510 37.20 18.84 -0.81
CA THR A 510 37.37 17.54 -1.49
C THR A 510 36.04 16.81 -1.73
N GLU A 511 35.01 17.17 -0.95
CA GLU A 511 33.67 16.59 -0.97
C GLU A 511 32.62 17.58 -1.47
N ASN A 512 31.40 17.09 -1.71
CA ASN A 512 30.27 17.93 -2.09
C ASN A 512 29.77 18.70 -0.86
N LYS A 513 29.38 19.96 -1.04
CA LYS A 513 28.83 20.81 0.03
C LYS A 513 27.51 21.44 -0.38
N ILE A 514 26.64 21.70 0.60
CA ILE A 514 25.39 22.44 0.39
C ILE A 514 25.44 23.72 1.23
N ASN A 515 25.11 24.88 0.65
CA ASN A 515 25.02 26.14 1.37
C ASN A 515 23.56 26.60 1.49
N TYR A 516 23.05 26.75 2.71
CA TYR A 516 21.75 27.38 3.02
C TYR A 516 21.89 28.79 3.63
N GLY A 517 23.12 29.26 3.87
CA GLY A 517 23.42 30.49 4.58
C GLY A 517 24.09 31.56 3.70
N ASN A 518 24.77 32.49 4.36
CA ASN A 518 25.66 33.49 3.78
C ASN A 518 27.10 32.96 3.86
N LEU A 519 27.55 32.20 2.86
CA LEU A 519 28.87 31.59 2.79
C LEU A 519 29.82 32.43 1.93
N THR A 520 30.98 32.78 2.47
CA THR A 520 32.07 33.46 1.76
C THR A 520 33.28 32.53 1.69
N LEU A 521 33.77 32.24 0.49
CA LEU A 521 34.96 31.42 0.23
C LEU A 521 36.06 32.30 -0.35
N ILE A 522 37.23 32.34 0.29
CA ILE A 522 38.39 33.14 -0.14
C ILE A 522 39.58 32.22 -0.37
N ASN A 523 40.23 32.30 -1.53
CA ASN A 523 41.39 31.45 -1.88
C ASN A 523 41.10 29.93 -1.74
N TYR A 524 39.92 29.51 -2.20
CA TYR A 524 39.47 28.13 -2.06
C TYR A 524 39.58 27.35 -3.36
N THR A 525 39.88 26.06 -3.25
CA THR A 525 39.66 25.11 -4.35
C THR A 525 38.45 24.26 -4.02
N THR A 526 37.45 24.26 -4.89
CA THR A 526 36.18 23.59 -4.60
C THR A 526 35.89 22.49 -5.61
N LYS A 527 35.30 21.39 -5.16
CA LYS A 527 34.67 20.40 -6.03
C LYS A 527 33.24 20.82 -6.37
N ARG A 528 32.22 20.28 -5.71
CA ARG A 528 30.80 20.55 -6.00
C ARG A 528 30.15 21.34 -4.88
N ILE A 529 29.43 22.41 -5.23
CA ILE A 529 28.59 23.16 -4.28
C ILE A 529 27.17 23.30 -4.83
N THR A 530 26.18 22.94 -4.01
CA THR A 530 24.79 23.33 -4.23
C THR A 530 24.50 24.54 -3.34
N ASN A 531 24.20 25.68 -3.95
CA ASN A 531 23.89 26.92 -3.25
C ASN A 531 22.38 27.19 -3.22
N GLU A 532 21.82 27.13 -2.02
CA GLU A 532 20.43 27.46 -1.65
C GLU A 532 20.37 28.75 -0.80
N GLY A 533 21.45 29.52 -0.74
CA GLY A 533 21.56 30.76 0.03
C GLY A 533 22.38 31.83 -0.69
N ASN A 534 23.12 32.65 0.06
CA ASN A 534 24.03 33.64 -0.52
C ASN A 534 25.45 33.09 -0.48
N LEU A 535 26.05 32.85 -1.64
CA LEU A 535 27.42 32.36 -1.77
C LEU A 535 28.30 33.41 -2.45
N THR A 536 29.36 33.85 -1.77
CA THR A 536 30.42 34.68 -2.34
C THR A 536 31.69 33.87 -2.48
N VAL A 537 32.29 33.86 -3.66
CA VAL A 537 33.52 33.12 -3.98
C VAL A 537 34.54 34.11 -4.51
N LEU A 538 35.66 34.27 -3.80
CA LEU A 538 36.70 35.26 -4.06
C LEU A 538 38.06 34.58 -4.27
N ASN A 539 38.82 35.00 -5.30
CA ASN A 539 40.19 34.54 -5.54
C ASN A 539 40.33 33.00 -5.56
N SER A 540 39.32 32.30 -6.06
CA SER A 540 39.16 30.85 -5.88
C SER A 540 39.16 30.09 -7.20
N THR A 541 39.34 28.78 -7.13
CA THR A 541 39.28 27.87 -8.28
C THR A 541 38.13 26.88 -8.14
N LEU A 542 37.17 26.93 -9.06
CA LEU A 542 35.96 26.11 -9.07
C LEU A 542 36.15 24.91 -10.01
N ASN A 543 36.52 23.75 -9.45
CA ASN A 543 36.91 22.54 -10.18
C ASN A 543 35.83 21.45 -10.30
N GLY A 544 34.63 21.65 -9.75
CA GLY A 544 33.49 20.74 -9.92
C GLY A 544 32.21 21.51 -10.23
N GLU A 545 31.09 20.79 -10.33
CA GLU A 545 29.81 21.37 -10.74
C GLU A 545 29.23 22.29 -9.67
N TYR A 546 28.60 23.37 -10.11
CA TYR A 546 27.90 24.30 -9.23
C TYR A 546 26.43 24.34 -9.60
N THR A 547 25.55 24.26 -8.60
CA THR A 547 24.12 24.53 -8.77
C THR A 547 23.79 25.75 -7.91
N ASN A 548 23.38 26.84 -8.54
CA ASN A 548 22.97 28.06 -7.85
C ASN A 548 21.46 28.24 -7.97
N ASN A 549 20.75 28.14 -6.85
CA ASN A 549 19.30 28.39 -6.79
C ASN A 549 18.96 29.79 -6.24
N GLU A 550 19.92 30.46 -5.62
CA GLU A 550 19.76 31.78 -4.97
C GLU A 550 20.83 32.77 -5.46
N ASN A 551 21.54 33.49 -4.58
CA ASN A 551 22.55 34.48 -4.99
C ASN A 551 23.96 33.87 -4.95
N LEU A 552 24.65 33.86 -6.10
CA LEU A 552 26.05 33.48 -6.23
C LEU A 552 26.87 34.62 -6.81
N ILE A 553 27.86 35.10 -6.05
CA ILE A 553 28.83 36.11 -6.47
C ILE A 553 30.19 35.42 -6.63
N ILE A 554 30.79 35.54 -7.80
CA ILE A 554 32.13 35.02 -8.11
C ILE A 554 33.02 36.18 -8.53
N LEU A 555 34.10 36.42 -7.79
CA LEU A 555 35.03 37.54 -8.01
C LEU A 555 36.46 37.03 -8.12
N ASN A 556 37.20 37.51 -9.13
CA ASN A 556 38.63 37.23 -9.33
C ASN A 556 38.97 35.72 -9.33
N SER A 557 38.09 34.90 -9.88
CA SER A 557 38.14 33.43 -9.73
C SER A 557 38.23 32.72 -11.09
N THR A 558 38.61 31.44 -11.07
CA THR A 558 38.66 30.59 -12.26
C THR A 558 37.57 29.52 -12.17
N ILE A 559 36.71 29.45 -13.19
CA ILE A 559 35.60 28.49 -13.29
C ILE A 559 35.96 27.41 -14.32
N ASN A 560 36.32 26.22 -13.85
CA ASN A 560 36.77 25.11 -14.70
C ASN A 560 35.67 24.10 -15.05
N GLN A 561 34.51 24.17 -14.41
CA GLN A 561 33.40 23.25 -14.59
C GLN A 561 32.06 23.95 -14.75
N GLN A 562 31.02 23.15 -15.03
CA GLN A 562 29.68 23.67 -15.30
C GLN A 562 29.09 24.41 -14.09
N ILE A 563 28.46 25.56 -14.36
CA ILE A 563 27.53 26.21 -13.44
C ILE A 563 26.10 26.09 -13.99
N THR A 564 25.19 25.52 -13.20
CA THR A 564 23.75 25.58 -13.43
C THR A 564 23.19 26.72 -12.58
N ASN A 565 22.72 27.79 -13.21
CA ASN A 565 22.17 28.96 -12.54
C ASN A 565 20.64 29.03 -12.68
N ASN A 566 19.93 28.84 -11.57
CA ASN A 566 18.48 29.05 -11.46
C ASN A 566 18.14 30.34 -10.69
N GLY A 567 19.10 30.95 -9.97
CA GLY A 567 18.95 32.20 -9.23
C GLY A 567 19.68 33.40 -9.87
N ILE A 568 20.33 34.23 -9.04
CA ILE A 568 21.13 35.38 -9.47
C ILE A 568 22.61 35.01 -9.39
N LEU A 569 23.28 34.94 -10.54
CA LEU A 569 24.72 34.69 -10.65
C LEU A 569 25.43 35.95 -11.12
N THR A 570 26.30 36.53 -10.29
CA THR A 570 27.20 37.63 -10.67
C THR A 570 28.63 37.12 -10.78
N ILE A 571 29.27 37.29 -11.93
CA ILE A 571 30.67 36.94 -12.16
C ILE A 571 31.43 38.22 -12.54
N THR A 572 32.51 38.51 -11.82
CA THR A 572 33.31 39.72 -12.00
C THR A 572 34.79 39.38 -12.09
N ASN A 573 35.51 39.97 -13.06
CA ASN A 573 36.98 39.83 -13.22
C ASN A 573 37.49 38.37 -13.18
N SER A 574 36.79 37.46 -13.86
CA SER A 574 37.00 36.02 -13.70
C SER A 574 37.18 35.32 -15.04
N THR A 575 37.87 34.17 -15.02
CA THR A 575 38.07 33.30 -16.18
C THR A 575 37.03 32.18 -16.18
N ILE A 576 36.28 32.03 -17.27
CA ILE A 576 35.23 31.01 -17.43
C ILE A 576 35.65 30.01 -18.49
N ASN A 577 36.12 28.84 -18.07
CA ASN A 577 36.68 27.82 -18.95
C ASN A 577 35.65 26.80 -19.45
N ASN A 578 34.41 26.83 -18.96
CA ASN A 578 33.43 25.79 -19.21
C ASN A 578 32.01 26.35 -19.35
N LYS A 579 31.01 25.48 -19.30
CA LYS A 579 29.61 25.75 -19.57
C LYS A 579 28.92 26.53 -18.45
N ILE A 580 28.09 27.51 -18.80
CA ILE A 580 27.05 28.05 -17.93
C ILE A 580 25.69 27.66 -18.51
N ASN A 581 24.87 26.99 -17.70
CA ASN A 581 23.46 26.74 -18.01
C ASN A 581 22.60 27.73 -17.20
N ASN A 582 22.17 28.82 -17.83
CA ASN A 582 21.50 29.93 -17.19
C ASN A 582 19.98 29.87 -17.42
N ASN A 583 19.24 29.50 -16.37
CA ASN A 583 17.78 29.61 -16.29
C ASN A 583 17.33 30.83 -15.45
N GLY A 584 18.23 31.42 -14.66
CA GLY A 584 17.98 32.60 -13.83
C GLY A 584 18.55 33.90 -14.43
N THR A 585 19.05 34.80 -13.58
CA THR A 585 19.74 36.04 -14.00
C THR A 585 21.25 35.84 -13.94
N LEU A 586 21.94 36.01 -15.06
CA LEU A 586 23.40 36.01 -15.17
C LEU A 586 23.91 37.45 -15.37
N LYS A 587 24.75 37.94 -14.46
CA LYS A 587 25.44 39.23 -14.55
C LYS A 587 26.94 39.00 -14.76
N LEU A 588 27.50 39.56 -15.83
CA LEU A 588 28.93 39.45 -16.15
C LEU A 588 29.56 40.84 -16.20
N GLU A 589 30.55 41.10 -15.34
CA GLU A 589 31.14 42.44 -15.17
C GLU A 589 32.67 42.44 -15.21
N GLY A 590 33.25 43.55 -15.64
CA GLY A 590 34.70 43.76 -15.63
C GLY A 590 35.48 42.85 -16.59
N ASP A 591 36.67 42.41 -16.17
CA ASP A 591 37.59 41.66 -17.02
C ASP A 591 37.22 40.17 -17.07
N ILE A 592 36.22 39.84 -17.90
CA ILE A 592 35.83 38.45 -18.17
C ILE A 592 36.70 37.85 -19.28
N GLU A 593 37.33 36.72 -18.96
CA GLU A 593 38.06 35.88 -19.91
C GLU A 593 37.26 34.60 -20.19
N LEU A 594 37.04 34.28 -21.47
CA LEU A 594 36.31 33.08 -21.88
C LEU A 594 37.31 32.05 -22.40
N GLY A 595 37.38 30.90 -21.75
CA GLY A 595 38.21 29.79 -22.19
C GLY A 595 37.68 29.13 -23.47
N ILE A 596 38.52 28.31 -24.10
CA ILE A 596 38.21 27.66 -25.38
C ILE A 596 36.99 26.72 -25.33
N SER A 597 36.65 26.20 -24.15
CA SER A 597 35.52 25.29 -23.93
C SER A 597 34.29 26.01 -23.36
N PHE A 598 34.31 27.35 -23.30
CA PHE A 598 33.17 28.12 -22.84
C PHE A 598 31.95 27.87 -23.72
N SER A 599 30.79 27.68 -23.07
CA SER A 599 29.49 27.65 -23.73
C SER A 599 28.44 28.23 -22.80
N LEU A 600 27.40 28.83 -23.37
CA LEU A 600 26.29 29.41 -22.64
C LEU A 600 24.99 28.80 -23.19
N THR A 601 24.20 28.22 -22.31
CA THR A 601 22.87 27.66 -22.63
C THR A 601 21.83 28.14 -21.63
N GLY A 602 20.56 27.86 -21.91
CA GLY A 602 19.43 28.27 -21.09
C GLY A 602 18.76 29.55 -21.62
N ASP A 603 17.61 29.86 -21.05
CA ASP A 603 16.70 30.95 -21.44
C ASP A 603 16.64 32.09 -20.42
N GLY A 604 17.46 32.02 -19.37
CA GLY A 604 17.54 33.04 -18.33
C GLY A 604 18.09 34.39 -18.83
N GLN A 605 17.79 35.46 -18.09
CA GLN A 605 18.22 36.82 -18.39
C GLN A 605 19.74 36.95 -18.29
N ILE A 606 20.35 37.67 -19.24
CA ILE A 606 21.80 37.96 -19.24
C ILE A 606 22.00 39.47 -19.25
N ILE A 607 22.82 39.95 -18.33
CA ILE A 607 23.25 41.33 -18.19
C ILE A 607 24.78 41.32 -18.23
N ALA A 608 25.39 42.10 -19.12
CA ALA A 608 26.84 42.22 -19.17
C ALA A 608 27.24 43.64 -19.57
N ASP A 609 28.46 44.04 -19.20
CA ASP A 609 29.08 45.27 -19.72
C ASP A 609 29.29 45.15 -21.24
N ASP A 610 29.18 46.25 -22.00
CA ASP A 610 29.25 46.25 -23.48
C ASP A 610 30.44 45.44 -24.05
N GLY A 611 31.62 45.59 -23.45
CA GLY A 611 32.83 44.86 -23.85
C GLY A 611 32.76 43.34 -23.57
N VAL A 612 32.10 42.94 -22.48
CA VAL A 612 31.86 41.54 -22.14
C VAL A 612 30.74 40.96 -23.01
N MET A 613 29.67 41.73 -23.23
CA MET A 613 28.55 41.37 -24.10
C MET A 613 29.05 41.04 -25.50
N SER A 614 29.96 41.87 -26.05
CA SER A 614 30.60 41.61 -27.35
C SER A 614 31.33 40.26 -27.40
N LYS A 615 32.01 39.85 -26.32
CA LYS A 615 32.71 38.55 -26.23
C LYS A 615 31.76 37.36 -26.16
N ILE A 616 30.64 37.50 -25.42
CA ILE A 616 29.68 36.40 -25.20
C ILE A 616 28.61 36.30 -26.28
N PHE A 617 28.44 37.32 -27.12
CA PHE A 617 27.32 37.42 -28.06
C PHE A 617 27.18 36.21 -28.99
N ARG A 618 28.29 35.62 -29.43
CA ARG A 618 28.31 34.40 -30.28
C ARG A 618 27.76 33.15 -29.61
N TYR A 619 27.54 33.16 -28.29
CA TYR A 619 26.97 32.06 -27.53
C TYR A 619 25.51 32.30 -27.16
N LEU A 620 24.93 33.45 -27.53
CA LEU A 620 23.53 33.78 -27.25
C LEU A 620 22.62 33.20 -28.34
N THR A 621 21.50 32.62 -27.92
CA THR A 621 20.42 32.18 -28.81
C THR A 621 19.36 33.27 -29.02
N ALA A 622 19.21 34.17 -28.03
CA ALA A 622 18.34 35.34 -28.04
C ALA A 622 18.91 36.45 -27.15
N PHE A 623 18.62 37.72 -27.49
CA PHE A 623 19.04 38.90 -26.74
C PHE A 623 17.83 39.71 -26.29
N TYR A 624 17.71 39.99 -25.00
CA TYR A 624 16.55 40.69 -24.39
C TYR A 624 16.92 42.03 -23.70
N GLY A 625 18.21 42.40 -23.67
CA GLY A 625 18.70 43.56 -22.91
C GLY A 625 18.79 44.87 -23.70
N GLU A 626 19.53 45.85 -23.17
CA GLU A 626 19.97 47.06 -23.89
C GLU A 626 21.50 47.11 -23.87
N ASN A 627 22.16 47.00 -25.03
CA ASN A 627 23.64 46.96 -25.11
C ASN A 627 24.14 47.48 -26.46
N THR A 628 25.40 47.93 -26.48
CA THR A 628 26.18 48.18 -27.70
C THR A 628 27.25 47.09 -27.87
N VAL A 629 27.28 46.42 -29.01
CA VAL A 629 28.21 45.30 -29.27
C VAL A 629 29.04 45.53 -30.52
N GLU A 630 30.32 45.14 -30.46
CA GLU A 630 31.25 45.08 -31.59
C GLU A 630 31.60 43.61 -31.86
N LEU A 631 31.06 43.05 -32.94
CA LEU A 631 31.11 41.61 -33.23
C LEU A 631 32.27 41.21 -34.15
N GLY A 632 32.98 42.18 -34.76
CA GLY A 632 34.00 41.91 -35.76
C GLY A 632 33.40 41.16 -36.97
N ASP A 633 34.08 40.12 -37.46
CA ASP A 633 33.55 39.20 -38.49
C ASP A 633 32.69 38.10 -37.83
N TYR A 634 31.37 38.28 -37.89
CA TYR A 634 30.39 37.44 -37.21
C TYR A 634 29.74 36.44 -38.17
N GLY A 635 30.16 35.18 -38.07
CA GLY A 635 29.67 34.08 -38.91
C GLY A 635 29.04 32.89 -38.18
N TYR A 636 28.78 32.99 -36.87
CA TYR A 636 28.53 31.80 -36.02
C TYR A 636 27.07 31.36 -35.92
N SER A 637 26.14 32.27 -35.58
CA SER A 637 24.74 31.94 -35.31
C SER A 637 23.77 33.03 -35.79
N SER A 638 22.47 32.71 -35.78
CA SER A 638 21.43 33.71 -36.05
C SER A 638 21.27 34.64 -34.85
N ILE A 639 21.03 35.93 -35.11
CA ILE A 639 20.85 36.96 -34.10
C ILE A 639 19.34 37.15 -33.89
N ASN A 640 18.81 36.71 -32.75
CA ASN A 640 17.41 36.95 -32.38
C ASN A 640 17.33 38.07 -31.33
N ASN A 641 17.02 39.29 -31.76
CA ASN A 641 16.87 40.45 -30.90
C ASN A 641 15.41 40.60 -30.43
N TYR A 642 15.22 40.74 -29.12
CA TYR A 642 13.98 41.08 -28.42
C TYR A 642 14.13 42.34 -27.55
N GLY A 643 15.32 42.94 -27.49
CA GLY A 643 15.64 44.11 -26.68
C GLY A 643 16.07 45.32 -27.50
N LYS A 644 16.95 46.17 -26.94
CA LYS A 644 17.52 47.36 -27.59
C LYS A 644 19.00 47.14 -27.90
N LEU A 645 19.28 46.59 -29.08
CA LEU A 645 20.61 46.18 -29.51
C LEU A 645 21.22 47.20 -30.47
N THR A 646 22.41 47.68 -30.18
CA THR A 646 23.23 48.45 -31.13
C THR A 646 24.44 47.62 -31.56
N ILE A 647 24.58 47.32 -32.84
CA ILE A 647 25.76 46.65 -33.40
C ILE A 647 26.64 47.69 -34.09
N ILE A 648 27.91 47.75 -33.72
CA ILE A 648 28.88 48.72 -34.26
C ILE A 648 30.06 48.03 -34.93
N ASN A 649 30.63 48.66 -35.96
CA ASN A 649 31.91 48.27 -36.59
C ASN A 649 32.03 46.76 -36.93
N SER A 650 30.94 46.13 -37.34
CA SER A 650 30.87 44.68 -37.51
C SER A 650 30.63 44.28 -38.97
N GLU A 651 31.11 43.10 -39.36
CA GLU A 651 30.77 42.44 -40.61
C GLU A 651 30.00 41.15 -40.29
N ILE A 652 28.77 41.04 -40.76
CA ILE A 652 27.87 39.91 -40.51
C ILE A 652 27.70 39.18 -41.85
N SER A 653 28.44 38.09 -42.04
CA SER A 653 28.85 37.60 -43.38
C SER A 653 28.43 36.17 -43.73
N ASN A 654 27.62 35.47 -42.93
CA ASN A 654 27.24 34.08 -43.20
C ASN A 654 25.79 33.92 -43.72
N ASN A 655 25.64 33.55 -45.00
CA ASN A 655 24.36 33.38 -45.71
C ASN A 655 23.37 32.40 -45.05
N ALA A 656 23.81 31.52 -44.14
CA ALA A 656 22.94 30.59 -43.42
C ALA A 656 22.30 31.19 -42.15
N ASN A 657 22.80 32.33 -41.67
CA ASN A 657 22.30 32.99 -40.46
C ASN A 657 21.25 34.04 -40.80
N THR A 658 20.35 34.32 -39.86
CA THR A 658 19.38 35.41 -39.96
C THR A 658 19.57 36.41 -38.82
N ILE A 659 19.29 37.68 -39.09
CA ILE A 659 19.00 38.66 -38.02
C ILE A 659 17.48 38.77 -37.92
N THR A 660 16.94 38.40 -36.76
CA THR A 660 15.52 38.55 -36.45
C THR A 660 15.39 39.63 -35.39
N ASN A 661 14.91 40.82 -35.77
CA ASN A 661 14.49 41.87 -34.85
C ASN A 661 13.00 41.70 -34.57
N ASN A 662 12.63 41.26 -33.37
CA ASN A 662 11.25 40.91 -33.02
C ASN A 662 10.35 42.14 -32.81
N ALA A 663 9.06 41.90 -32.58
CA ALA A 663 8.14 42.99 -32.26
C ALA A 663 8.55 43.66 -30.94
N ASN A 664 8.42 44.99 -30.87
CA ASN A 664 8.82 45.85 -29.74
C ASN A 664 10.34 45.93 -29.45
N SER A 665 11.20 45.31 -30.27
CA SER A 665 12.65 45.45 -30.13
C SER A 665 13.21 46.57 -30.99
N GLU A 666 14.34 47.13 -30.58
CA GLU A 666 15.10 48.15 -31.30
C GLU A 666 16.45 47.55 -31.72
N LEU A 667 16.76 47.60 -33.01
CA LEU A 667 18.05 47.20 -33.55
C LEU A 667 18.66 48.39 -34.30
N THR A 668 19.85 48.82 -33.88
CA THR A 668 20.62 49.85 -34.59
C THR A 668 21.90 49.23 -35.14
N LEU A 669 22.15 49.39 -36.43
CA LEU A 669 23.40 49.00 -37.08
C LEU A 669 24.20 50.27 -37.39
N ILE A 670 25.41 50.40 -36.85
CA ILE A 670 26.31 51.54 -37.05
C ILE A 670 27.62 51.05 -37.67
N ASN A 671 28.09 51.64 -38.77
CA ASN A 671 29.33 51.20 -39.44
C ASN A 671 29.37 49.69 -39.70
N THR A 672 28.21 49.05 -39.92
CA THR A 672 28.08 47.60 -39.95
C THR A 672 27.77 47.15 -41.38
N LYS A 673 28.45 46.09 -41.82
CA LYS A 673 28.18 45.43 -43.10
C LYS A 673 27.40 44.15 -42.84
N SER A 674 26.17 44.04 -43.32
CA SER A 674 25.36 42.83 -43.22
C SER A 674 25.05 42.27 -44.61
N ILE A 675 25.35 41.00 -44.84
CA ILE A 675 25.10 40.29 -46.12
C ILE A 675 24.02 39.21 -45.93
N ILE A 676 23.38 39.17 -44.77
CA ILE A 676 22.51 38.06 -44.36
C ILE A 676 21.04 38.44 -44.40
N SER A 677 20.18 37.42 -44.36
CA SER A 677 18.74 37.65 -44.34
C SER A 677 18.33 38.32 -43.02
N THR A 678 17.59 39.42 -43.11
CA THR A 678 17.15 40.20 -41.95
C THR A 678 15.63 40.27 -41.91
N THR A 679 15.00 39.81 -40.84
CA THR A 679 13.58 39.99 -40.58
C THR A 679 13.41 41.05 -39.51
N ASN A 680 12.74 42.16 -39.84
CA ASN A 680 12.46 43.25 -38.93
C ASN A 680 10.96 43.35 -38.61
N ASN A 681 10.57 42.94 -37.42
CA ASN A 681 9.23 43.12 -36.86
C ASN A 681 9.16 44.29 -35.85
N GLY A 682 10.29 44.88 -35.47
CA GLY A 682 10.43 45.98 -34.52
C GLY A 682 10.90 47.28 -35.17
N ARG A 683 11.74 48.05 -34.48
CA ARG A 683 12.44 49.22 -35.05
C ARG A 683 13.86 48.83 -35.47
N LEU A 684 14.19 48.94 -36.75
CA LEU A 684 15.53 48.74 -37.30
C LEU A 684 16.06 50.07 -37.83
N GLU A 685 17.22 50.51 -37.37
CA GLU A 685 17.87 51.75 -37.78
C GLU A 685 19.26 51.46 -38.36
N LEU A 686 19.52 51.92 -39.58
CA LEU A 686 20.79 51.79 -40.27
C LEU A 686 21.51 53.15 -40.26
N LYS A 687 22.75 53.18 -39.77
CA LYS A 687 23.65 54.35 -39.72
C LYS A 687 25.00 54.02 -40.32
N ASN A 688 25.41 54.72 -41.36
CA ASN A 688 26.67 54.46 -42.07
C ASN A 688 26.92 52.96 -42.33
N SER A 689 25.86 52.20 -42.62
CA SER A 689 25.89 50.73 -42.66
C SER A 689 25.64 50.23 -44.07
N THR A 690 26.27 49.13 -44.45
CA THR A 690 26.04 48.47 -45.74
C THR A 690 25.15 47.25 -45.54
N ILE A 691 23.99 47.20 -46.18
CA ILE A 691 23.09 46.04 -46.10
C ILE A 691 22.88 45.40 -47.47
N SER A 692 23.00 44.08 -47.55
CA SER A 692 22.79 43.24 -48.74
C SER A 692 21.98 42.00 -48.36
N GLY A 693 21.44 41.26 -49.34
CA GLY A 693 20.65 40.05 -49.09
C GLY A 693 19.14 40.28 -49.09
N THR A 694 18.38 39.56 -48.27
CA THR A 694 16.92 39.74 -48.16
C THR A 694 16.58 40.44 -46.85
N LEU A 695 15.81 41.52 -46.91
CA LEU A 695 15.25 42.21 -45.75
C LEU A 695 13.73 42.11 -45.81
N GLU A 696 13.13 41.45 -44.82
CA GLU A 696 11.68 41.42 -44.61
C GLU A 696 11.31 42.45 -43.54
N ASN A 697 10.74 43.58 -43.94
CA ASN A 697 10.34 44.66 -43.05
C ASN A 697 8.84 44.60 -42.74
N ASN A 698 8.50 44.17 -41.53
CA ASN A 698 7.15 44.19 -40.97
C ASN A 698 6.98 45.26 -39.87
N GLY A 699 8.07 45.88 -39.40
CA GLY A 699 8.09 46.95 -38.40
C GLY A 699 8.47 48.33 -38.99
N ILE A 700 9.28 49.12 -38.28
CA ILE A 700 9.81 50.41 -38.75
C ILE A 700 11.26 50.22 -39.18
N LEU A 701 11.59 50.55 -40.43
CA LEU A 701 12.94 50.59 -40.97
C LEU A 701 13.37 52.03 -41.23
N ILE A 702 14.48 52.45 -40.63
CA ILE A 702 15.04 53.79 -40.79
C ILE A 702 16.39 53.66 -41.45
N ILE A 703 16.57 54.35 -42.57
CA ILE A 703 17.79 54.28 -43.37
C ILE A 703 18.39 55.68 -43.42
N SER A 704 19.56 55.86 -42.80
CA SER A 704 20.31 57.09 -42.89
C SER A 704 20.88 57.33 -44.29
N ASP A 705 21.15 58.60 -44.62
CA ASP A 705 21.69 58.97 -45.93
C ASP A 705 23.07 58.38 -46.21
N ASP A 706 23.87 58.16 -45.17
CA ASP A 706 25.21 57.58 -45.24
C ASP A 706 25.24 56.03 -45.27
N SER A 707 24.08 55.36 -45.12
CA SER A 707 24.02 53.90 -45.26
C SER A 707 24.05 53.49 -46.73
N THR A 708 24.63 52.34 -47.09
CA THR A 708 24.71 51.82 -48.46
C THR A 708 23.76 50.62 -48.65
N LEU A 709 22.87 50.71 -49.64
CA LEU A 709 22.02 49.59 -50.06
C LEU A 709 22.81 48.77 -51.09
N GLY A 710 23.36 47.63 -50.65
CA GLY A 710 24.29 46.83 -51.42
C GLY A 710 23.63 46.05 -52.57
N TYR A 711 24.47 45.57 -53.49
CA TYR A 711 24.01 44.84 -54.67
C TYR A 711 23.24 43.58 -54.30
N GLY A 712 22.06 43.40 -54.90
CA GLY A 712 21.20 42.25 -54.66
C GLY A 712 20.35 42.34 -53.40
N LEU A 713 20.30 43.50 -52.71
CA LEU A 713 19.35 43.74 -51.64
C LEU A 713 17.90 43.63 -52.16
N ARG A 714 17.09 42.83 -51.46
CA ARG A 714 15.65 42.69 -51.71
C ARG A 714 14.89 43.07 -50.45
N ILE A 715 14.09 44.12 -50.52
CA ILE A 715 13.24 44.56 -49.42
C ILE A 715 11.80 44.09 -49.71
N THR A 716 11.23 43.38 -48.74
CA THR A 716 9.85 42.84 -48.76
C THR A 716 9.13 43.20 -47.46
N GLY A 717 7.82 42.97 -47.39
CA GLY A 717 7.02 43.12 -46.15
C GLY A 717 6.01 44.28 -46.20
N ASN A 718 5.42 44.57 -45.05
CA ASN A 718 4.30 45.51 -44.90
C ASN A 718 4.56 46.65 -43.90
N GLY A 719 5.79 46.79 -43.41
CA GLY A 719 6.19 47.77 -42.39
C GLY A 719 6.22 49.22 -42.88
N GLU A 720 6.82 50.12 -42.10
CA GLU A 720 7.11 51.51 -42.48
C GLU A 720 8.59 51.64 -42.86
N ILE A 721 8.90 52.37 -43.93
CA ILE A 721 10.27 52.77 -44.27
C ILE A 721 10.37 54.30 -44.21
N ILE A 722 11.37 54.78 -43.47
CA ILE A 722 11.73 56.19 -43.33
C ILE A 722 13.12 56.41 -43.96
N ILE A 723 13.18 57.20 -45.03
CA ILE A 723 14.42 57.53 -45.76
C ILE A 723 14.31 58.89 -46.44
N ASN A 724 15.38 59.70 -46.44
CA ASN A 724 15.31 61.03 -47.08
C ASN A 724 15.32 60.97 -48.62
N ASP A 725 15.96 59.95 -49.20
CA ASP A 725 16.04 59.74 -50.65
C ASP A 725 15.42 58.40 -51.06
N THR A 726 14.13 58.44 -51.38
CA THR A 726 13.33 57.28 -51.77
C THR A 726 13.72 56.69 -53.13
N GLN A 727 14.43 57.44 -54.00
CA GLN A 727 14.87 56.91 -55.30
C GLN A 727 15.85 55.76 -55.13
N ARG A 728 16.58 55.74 -54.01
CA ARG A 728 17.54 54.70 -53.65
C ARG A 728 16.89 53.34 -53.39
N LEU A 729 15.58 53.32 -53.12
CA LEU A 729 14.82 52.08 -52.87
C LEU A 729 14.26 51.46 -54.14
N ALA A 730 14.20 52.20 -55.26
CA ALA A 730 13.49 51.78 -56.46
C ALA A 730 13.96 50.42 -56.98
N ASP A 731 15.28 50.16 -56.90
CA ASP A 731 15.89 48.92 -57.38
C ASP A 731 15.86 47.78 -56.35
N CYS A 732 15.55 48.07 -55.09
CA CYS A 732 15.58 47.11 -53.98
C CYS A 732 14.19 46.57 -53.59
N LEU A 733 13.10 47.26 -53.97
CA LEU A 733 11.74 46.88 -53.61
C LEU A 733 11.18 45.84 -54.60
N THR A 734 10.88 44.62 -54.13
CA THR A 734 10.26 43.58 -54.99
C THR A 734 8.76 43.49 -54.80
N THR A 735 8.28 43.46 -53.54
CA THR A 735 6.86 43.41 -53.15
C THR A 735 6.71 44.08 -51.79
N TYR A 736 6.22 45.33 -51.77
CA TYR A 736 6.10 46.14 -50.55
C TYR A 736 4.72 46.80 -50.49
N ASN A 737 3.97 46.57 -49.41
CA ASN A 737 2.62 47.14 -49.22
C ASN A 737 2.56 48.19 -48.10
N GLY A 738 3.71 48.61 -47.57
CA GLY A 738 3.82 49.52 -46.44
C GLY A 738 3.84 51.00 -46.83
N ASN A 739 3.85 51.88 -45.81
CA ASN A 739 3.96 53.33 -45.99
C ASN A 739 5.42 53.78 -46.21
N PHE A 740 5.59 54.83 -47.03
CA PHE A 740 6.86 55.56 -47.21
C PHE A 740 6.71 56.95 -46.61
N VAL A 741 7.66 57.33 -45.74
CA VAL A 741 7.71 58.67 -45.12
C VAL A 741 9.03 59.35 -45.44
#